data_AF-A0A2V2F0T8-F1
#
_entry.id   AF-A0A2V2F0T8-F1
#
_cell.length_a   1.000
_cell.length_b   1.000
_cell.length_c   1.000
_cell.angle_alpha   90.00
_cell.angle_beta   90.00
_cell.angle_gamma   90.00
#
_symmetry.space_group_name_H-M   'P 1'
#
loop_
_entity.id
_entity.type
_entity.pdbx_description
1 polymer ?
#
loop_
_entity_poly.entity_id
_entity_poly.type
_entity_poly.pdbx_seq_one_letter_code
_entity_poly.pdbx_strand_id
1 'polypeptide(L)'
;DITYGTNNEFGFDYLRDNLKSDLKLMVQRELNFAIVDEVDSILIDEARTPLIISGKGEQSSALYEQVDKFVRTLTGGFDDDLKDAEERAGRSRKDREEAGERKLAKAEELHWDYVIQRKEKQVQLTEFGAEKAEKFFNVENIADIANVTLNHHIQQALKAHKLFHLNEEYIVKDNEIIIVDEFTGRLMIGRRYSDGLHQAIEAKEGVKVREENKTFATITFQNYFRLYHKLSGMTGTAKTEEGEFRTIYSLDVVEIPTNRPVRRKDMPDKIFSTEEGKKRAIVREIVERHEKGQPILVGTVSVEKSEEISRLLRRNGIQHNILNAKNHEREAEIVAQAGRFNAVTISTNMAGRGTDILLGGNPEYLAKKRLREEGVDHETIELATSYAELDEATQAVRDRYDHLYKTYKAQTDEEKKKVIEAGGLCIIGTERHEARRIDNQLRGRAGRQGDEGVSVFFISLEDDLMKRFGGERMKAIYEKSKMEEDECLEANVLSRLVEYAQKQIEGRHFAARKSVLQYDDVMNQQRIIMYGQRMKVLRGENVHEQVIKYIPDYVESTVRTAVNTDVEPSKWNVDDLNRALEQRLLPEGTNYVTQEKLEKWDYDVAIKQITKRTEKAYEEKIADLQKETGINFGDVERQILLRNVDRNWIDHIDAMDQLRKGIVLRAYGQTDPVIAYKQEGSAMFNEMIERIQTNTVAMLLKVRIEVRQRPATRVLPTASRFTPRPQPAAENAPAAEAQRPAANEAPAQAPVQNAASASAQSAAPAAPHLPGLDAAGIPDLPPAVDVDSLKTSGESKFNPASMPKRKKIGPNDPCPCGSGLKYKKCHGKP
;
A
#
# COMPACT_ATOMS: atom_id res chain seq x y z
N ASP A 1 -2.30 -7.32 26.92
CA ASP A 1 -0.89 -6.93 26.78
C ASP A 1 -0.31 -7.16 25.38
N ILE A 2 -0.53 -8.32 24.78
CA ILE A 2 -0.05 -8.67 23.43
C ILE A 2 -1.25 -8.69 22.47
N THR A 3 -1.06 -8.21 21.25
CA THR A 3 -2.07 -8.22 20.18
C THR A 3 -1.46 -8.87 18.94
N TYR A 4 -2.11 -9.93 18.45
CA TYR A 4 -1.77 -10.56 17.17
C TYR A 4 -2.68 -10.00 16.08
N GLY A 5 -2.17 -9.92 14.86
CA GLY A 5 -2.90 -9.41 13.71
C GLY A 5 -2.01 -9.39 12.48
N THR A 6 -2.62 -9.17 11.32
CA THR A 6 -1.87 -9.04 10.07
C THR A 6 -1.30 -7.63 9.90
N ASN A 7 -0.22 -7.51 9.14
CA ASN A 7 0.36 -6.21 8.75
C ASN A 7 -0.69 -5.29 8.09
N ASN A 8 -1.57 -5.83 7.25
CA ASN A 8 -2.65 -5.11 6.60
C ASN A 8 -3.65 -4.56 7.61
N GLU A 9 -4.16 -5.39 8.53
CA GLU A 9 -5.11 -4.93 9.55
C GLU A 9 -4.52 -3.81 10.40
N PHE A 10 -3.31 -4.01 10.91
CA PHE A 10 -2.61 -3.01 11.71
C PHE A 10 -2.35 -1.71 10.92
N GLY A 11 -1.89 -1.80 9.69
CA GLY A 11 -1.64 -0.62 8.87
C GLY A 11 -2.92 0.12 8.47
N PHE A 12 -4.00 -0.59 8.14
CA PHE A 12 -5.30 0.02 7.83
C PHE A 12 -5.98 0.60 9.07
N ASP A 13 -5.85 -0.03 10.25
CA ASP A 13 -6.31 0.55 11.51
C ASP A 13 -5.59 1.86 11.82
N TYR A 14 -4.28 1.91 11.61
CA TYR A 14 -3.51 3.15 11.74
C TYR A 14 -4.02 4.24 10.79
N LEU A 15 -4.24 3.91 9.51
CA LEU A 15 -4.78 4.88 8.54
C LEU A 15 -6.20 5.33 8.91
N ARG A 16 -7.08 4.40 9.33
CA ARG A 16 -8.46 4.70 9.74
C ARG A 16 -8.49 5.57 10.99
N ASP A 17 -7.64 5.30 11.97
CA ASP A 17 -7.56 6.08 13.21
C ASP A 17 -7.18 7.54 12.95
N ASN A 18 -6.30 7.79 11.98
CA ASN A 18 -5.93 9.14 11.56
C ASN A 18 -6.99 9.84 10.69
N LEU A 19 -8.09 9.18 10.34
CA LEU A 19 -9.26 9.78 9.67
C LEU A 19 -10.45 10.02 10.61
N LYS A 20 -10.42 9.51 11.85
CA LYS A 20 -11.54 9.62 12.80
C LYS A 20 -11.57 11.00 13.47
N SER A 21 -12.75 11.56 13.63
CA SER A 21 -12.98 12.88 14.24
C SER A 21 -13.19 12.84 15.76
N ASP A 22 -13.25 11.66 16.36
CA ASP A 22 -13.40 11.46 17.81
C ASP A 22 -12.37 10.43 18.29
N LEU A 23 -11.68 10.76 19.39
CA LEU A 23 -10.73 9.91 20.07
C LEU A 23 -11.35 8.57 20.50
N LYS A 24 -12.62 8.55 20.89
CA LYS A 24 -13.33 7.33 21.34
C LYS A 24 -13.52 6.30 20.24
N LEU A 25 -13.46 6.72 18.98
CA LEU A 25 -13.60 5.83 17.84
C LEU A 25 -12.27 5.16 17.48
N MET A 26 -11.12 5.68 17.95
CA MET A 26 -9.80 5.10 17.66
C MET A 26 -9.67 3.69 18.27
N VAL A 27 -8.98 2.80 17.56
CA VAL A 27 -8.83 1.39 17.96
C VAL A 27 -7.40 1.06 18.40
N GLN A 28 -6.40 1.79 17.90
CA GLN A 28 -5.02 1.61 18.28
C GLN A 28 -4.60 2.51 19.45
N ARG A 29 -3.71 1.97 20.28
CA ARG A 29 -2.95 2.71 21.28
C ARG A 29 -1.60 3.13 20.71
N GLU A 30 -0.77 3.77 21.52
CA GLU A 30 0.60 4.10 21.15
C GLU A 30 1.38 2.88 20.62
N LEU A 31 2.16 3.08 19.57
CA LEU A 31 2.90 2.03 18.87
C LEU A 31 4.23 1.75 19.59
N ASN A 32 4.21 0.89 20.61
CA ASN A 32 5.39 0.64 21.44
C ASN A 32 6.37 -0.39 20.85
N PHE A 33 5.93 -1.62 20.59
CA PHE A 33 6.82 -2.70 20.17
C PHE A 33 6.16 -3.60 19.15
N ALA A 34 6.83 -3.82 18.02
CA ALA A 34 6.44 -4.80 17.01
C ALA A 34 7.47 -5.94 16.92
N ILE A 35 6.96 -7.18 16.93
CA ILE A 35 7.70 -8.38 16.55
C ILE A 35 7.08 -8.88 15.25
N VAL A 36 7.81 -8.72 14.14
CA VAL A 36 7.36 -9.12 12.82
C VAL A 36 7.75 -10.58 12.58
N ASP A 37 6.77 -11.47 12.63
CA ASP A 37 6.98 -12.83 12.14
C ASP A 37 7.11 -12.81 10.61
N GLU A 38 7.93 -13.70 10.06
CA GLU A 38 8.16 -13.79 8.62
C GLU A 38 8.62 -12.45 8.00
N VAL A 39 9.56 -11.80 8.70
CA VAL A 39 9.99 -10.41 8.46
C VAL A 39 10.48 -10.14 7.03
N ASP A 40 11.08 -11.12 6.36
CA ASP A 40 11.53 -10.98 4.99
C ASP A 40 10.39 -10.96 3.97
N SER A 41 9.25 -11.57 4.27
CA SER A 41 8.09 -11.40 3.38
C SER A 41 7.38 -10.09 3.64
N ILE A 42 7.16 -9.75 4.91
CA ILE A 42 6.38 -8.55 5.25
C ILE A 42 7.16 -7.27 4.88
N LEU A 43 8.43 -7.18 5.30
CA LEU A 43 9.21 -5.95 5.16
C LEU A 43 9.97 -5.83 3.84
N ILE A 44 9.98 -6.87 3.00
CA ILE A 44 10.70 -6.89 1.70
C ILE A 44 9.76 -7.26 0.53
N ASP A 45 8.97 -8.34 0.62
CA ASP A 45 8.08 -8.72 -0.49
C ASP A 45 6.82 -7.87 -0.56
N GLU A 46 6.11 -7.75 0.56
CA GLU A 46 4.84 -7.02 0.63
C GLU A 46 5.07 -5.50 0.68
N ALA A 47 6.25 -5.08 1.14
CA ALA A 47 6.71 -3.70 1.17
C ALA A 47 6.96 -3.07 -0.23
N ARG A 48 6.50 -3.71 -1.31
CA ARG A 48 6.52 -3.15 -2.67
C ARG A 48 5.36 -2.20 -2.94
N THR A 49 4.23 -2.42 -2.28
CA THR A 49 3.00 -1.64 -2.48
C THR A 49 2.61 -0.92 -1.19
N PRO A 50 2.32 0.39 -1.24
CA PRO A 50 1.82 1.10 -0.06
C PRO A 50 0.39 0.69 0.28
N LEU A 51 0.01 0.92 1.53
CA LEU A 51 -1.38 0.84 1.98
C LEU A 51 -2.09 2.14 1.60
N ILE A 52 -3.25 2.05 0.96
CA ILE A 52 -3.99 3.19 0.43
C ILE A 52 -5.46 3.04 0.85
N ILE A 53 -6.02 4.10 1.44
CA ILE A 53 -7.47 4.28 1.60
C ILE A 53 -7.91 5.31 0.56
N SER A 54 -8.79 4.90 -0.34
CA SER A 54 -9.41 5.80 -1.32
C SER A 54 -10.89 6.00 -1.00
N GLY A 55 -11.38 7.22 -1.19
CA GLY A 55 -12.78 7.59 -1.01
C GLY A 55 -13.33 8.26 -2.26
N LYS A 56 -14.63 8.57 -2.25
CA LYS A 56 -15.27 9.32 -3.34
C LYS A 56 -14.68 10.72 -3.40
N GLY A 57 -14.20 11.13 -4.58
CA GLY A 57 -13.72 12.48 -4.85
C GLY A 57 -14.86 13.48 -5.04
N GLU A 58 -14.55 14.77 -4.84
CA GLU A 58 -15.50 15.88 -5.06
C GLU A 58 -15.63 16.31 -6.54
N GLN A 59 -14.87 15.71 -7.48
CA GLN A 59 -14.84 16.21 -8.86
C GLN A 59 -16.12 15.89 -9.65
N SER A 60 -16.59 16.89 -10.38
CA SER A 60 -17.80 16.84 -11.19
C SER A 60 -17.58 16.06 -12.48
N SER A 61 -18.46 15.09 -12.75
CA SER A 61 -18.60 14.37 -14.03
C SER A 61 -18.55 15.28 -15.27
N ALA A 62 -18.86 16.57 -15.09
CA ALA A 62 -18.88 17.59 -16.13
C ALA A 62 -17.53 17.81 -16.84
N LEU A 63 -16.39 17.73 -16.15
CA LEU A 63 -15.09 17.97 -16.81
C LEU A 63 -14.76 16.84 -17.80
N TYR A 64 -15.05 15.60 -17.42
CA TYR A 64 -14.94 14.43 -18.29
C TYR A 64 -15.81 14.55 -19.55
N GLU A 65 -17.03 15.03 -19.40
CA GLU A 65 -17.93 15.29 -20.53
C GLU A 65 -17.45 16.44 -21.43
N GLN A 66 -16.85 17.49 -20.85
CA GLN A 66 -16.28 18.61 -21.61
C GLN A 66 -15.03 18.19 -22.40
N VAL A 67 -14.15 17.41 -21.78
CA VAL A 67 -12.95 16.87 -22.41
C VAL A 67 -13.31 15.85 -23.49
N ASP A 68 -14.32 15.01 -23.29
CA ASP A 68 -14.83 14.12 -24.33
C ASP A 68 -15.27 14.91 -25.58
N LYS A 69 -16.06 15.98 -25.39
CA LYS A 69 -16.49 16.87 -26.48
C LYS A 69 -15.31 17.48 -27.21
N PHE A 70 -14.28 17.92 -26.48
CA PHE A 70 -13.07 18.46 -27.05
C PHE A 70 -12.31 17.43 -27.90
N VAL A 71 -12.05 16.23 -27.36
CA VAL A 71 -11.27 15.19 -28.04
C VAL A 71 -11.92 14.72 -29.35
N ARG A 72 -13.26 14.75 -29.43
CA ARG A 72 -13.99 14.47 -30.68
C ARG A 72 -13.71 15.47 -31.80
N THR A 73 -13.24 16.68 -31.48
CA THR A 73 -12.87 17.70 -32.47
C THR A 73 -11.44 17.53 -33.01
N LEU A 74 -10.65 16.63 -32.40
CA LEU A 74 -9.25 16.47 -32.73
C LEU A 74 -9.04 15.46 -33.86
N THR A 75 -8.07 15.77 -34.73
CA THR A 75 -7.65 14.94 -35.86
C THR A 75 -6.19 14.57 -35.74
N GLY A 76 -5.83 13.32 -36.01
CA GLY A 76 -4.46 12.84 -35.89
C GLY A 76 -4.24 11.51 -36.61
N GLY A 77 -2.98 11.08 -36.71
CA GLY A 77 -2.58 9.87 -37.44
C GLY A 77 -1.63 8.96 -36.68
N PHE A 78 -1.19 7.87 -37.32
CA PHE A 78 -0.27 6.91 -36.69
C PHE A 78 1.18 7.30 -36.92
N ASP A 79 2.04 7.06 -35.92
CA ASP A 79 3.49 7.26 -36.05
C ASP A 79 4.09 6.41 -37.19
N ASP A 80 3.48 5.26 -37.48
CA ASP A 80 3.91 4.39 -38.58
C ASP A 80 3.72 5.02 -39.97
N ASP A 81 2.77 5.95 -40.12
CA ASP A 81 2.48 6.66 -41.38
C ASP A 81 3.49 7.80 -41.61
N LEU A 82 4.28 8.16 -40.59
CA LEU A 82 5.33 9.17 -40.68
C LEU A 82 6.68 8.56 -41.11
N LYS A 83 6.79 7.22 -41.17
CA LYS A 83 8.02 6.45 -41.44
C LYS A 83 8.60 6.60 -42.84
N ASP A 84 7.88 7.10 -43.83
CA ASP A 84 8.47 7.39 -45.15
C ASP A 84 9.53 8.52 -45.09
N ALA A 85 9.69 9.20 -43.94
CA ALA A 85 10.82 10.09 -43.67
C ALA A 85 12.05 9.39 -43.04
N GLU A 86 11.98 8.09 -42.69
CA GLU A 86 13.05 7.36 -41.97
C GLU A 86 14.12 6.71 -42.85
N GLU A 87 14.02 6.70 -44.19
CA GLU A 87 15.02 6.00 -45.03
C GLU A 87 16.45 6.61 -45.02
N ARG A 88 16.73 7.63 -44.19
CA ARG A 88 18.08 8.22 -44.04
C ARG A 88 18.54 8.47 -42.60
N ALA A 89 18.33 7.54 -41.66
CA ALA A 89 18.99 7.60 -40.36
C ALA A 89 19.66 6.28 -39.96
N GLY A 90 20.92 6.37 -39.51
CA GLY A 90 21.76 5.25 -39.09
C GLY A 90 21.37 4.64 -37.74
N ARG A 91 22.13 3.61 -37.32
CA ARG A 91 21.88 2.81 -36.10
C ARG A 91 22.56 3.38 -34.84
N SER A 92 22.48 4.68 -34.56
CA SER A 92 22.97 5.27 -33.29
C SER A 92 21.84 5.52 -32.28
N ARG A 93 22.19 5.63 -30.99
CA ARG A 93 21.26 6.01 -29.89
C ARG A 93 20.83 7.48 -30.00
N LYS A 94 21.71 8.35 -30.51
CA LYS A 94 21.44 9.77 -30.77
C LYS A 94 20.43 9.96 -31.92
N ASP A 95 20.52 9.08 -32.93
CA ASP A 95 19.60 9.07 -34.09
C ASP A 95 18.16 8.71 -33.70
N ARG A 96 17.94 8.03 -32.56
CA ARG A 96 16.59 7.68 -32.05
C ARG A 96 15.90 8.84 -31.34
N GLU A 97 16.64 9.70 -30.64
CA GLU A 97 16.09 10.92 -30.02
C GLU A 97 15.72 11.93 -31.11
N GLU A 98 16.61 12.14 -32.09
CA GLU A 98 16.32 13.00 -33.26
C GLU A 98 15.15 12.48 -34.13
N ALA A 99 14.88 11.17 -34.12
CA ALA A 99 13.75 10.59 -34.85
C ALA A 99 12.39 10.97 -34.22
N GLY A 100 12.30 11.04 -32.88
CA GLY A 100 11.08 11.43 -32.17
C GLY A 100 10.67 12.88 -32.42
N GLU A 101 11.65 13.80 -32.38
CA GLU A 101 11.43 15.22 -32.69
C GLU A 101 11.03 15.44 -34.16
N ARG A 102 11.65 14.70 -35.09
CA ARG A 102 11.31 14.77 -36.54
C ARG A 102 9.91 14.23 -36.84
N LYS A 103 9.42 13.26 -36.08
CA LYS A 103 8.07 12.72 -36.20
C LYS A 103 7.03 13.72 -35.73
N LEU A 104 7.29 14.41 -34.62
CA LEU A 104 6.41 15.47 -34.11
C LEU A 104 6.35 16.65 -35.10
N ALA A 105 7.51 17.08 -35.61
CA ALA A 105 7.59 18.16 -36.60
C ALA A 105 6.86 17.83 -37.92
N LYS A 106 6.89 16.56 -38.38
CA LYS A 106 6.16 16.13 -39.57
C LYS A 106 4.65 15.99 -39.32
N ALA A 107 4.26 15.58 -38.11
CA ALA A 107 2.85 15.61 -37.70
C ALA A 107 2.33 17.07 -37.65
N GLU A 108 3.18 18.02 -37.25
CA GLU A 108 2.91 19.45 -37.28
C GLU A 108 2.76 20.00 -38.72
N GLU A 109 3.60 19.58 -39.68
CA GLU A 109 3.43 19.92 -41.11
C GLU A 109 2.11 19.39 -41.70
N LEU A 110 1.61 18.27 -41.18
CA LEU A 110 0.33 17.67 -41.57
C LEU A 110 -0.87 18.23 -40.79
N HIS A 111 -0.64 19.23 -39.92
CA HIS A 111 -1.64 19.83 -39.04
C HIS A 111 -2.39 18.80 -38.19
N TRP A 112 -1.70 17.78 -37.68
CA TRP A 112 -2.28 16.81 -36.76
C TRP A 112 -2.29 17.36 -35.34
N ASP A 113 -3.41 17.18 -34.65
CA ASP A 113 -3.62 17.54 -33.25
C ASP A 113 -3.00 16.51 -32.27
N TYR A 114 -2.84 15.26 -32.69
CA TYR A 114 -2.22 14.20 -31.87
C TYR A 114 -1.59 13.09 -32.73
N VAL A 115 -0.68 12.31 -32.14
CA VAL A 115 0.01 11.17 -32.77
C VAL A 115 -0.24 9.88 -31.97
N ILE A 116 -0.57 8.79 -32.65
CA ILE A 116 -0.79 7.47 -32.04
C ILE A 116 0.45 6.59 -32.21
N GLN A 117 1.01 6.13 -31.08
CA GLN A 117 2.15 5.21 -31.04
C GLN A 117 1.68 3.77 -30.73
N ARG A 118 1.46 2.97 -31.78
CA ARG A 118 0.89 1.60 -31.65
C ARG A 118 1.73 0.65 -30.80
N LYS A 119 3.06 0.69 -30.95
CA LYS A 119 3.97 -0.21 -30.20
C LYS A 119 3.94 0.04 -28.70
N GLU A 120 3.82 1.30 -28.31
CA GLU A 120 3.85 1.72 -26.91
C GLU A 120 2.45 1.81 -26.31
N LYS A 121 1.39 1.64 -27.13
CA LYS A 121 -0.01 1.89 -26.77
C LYS A 121 -0.15 3.26 -26.07
N GLN A 122 0.43 4.29 -26.67
CA GLN A 122 0.36 5.68 -26.20
C GLN A 122 -0.20 6.61 -27.28
N VAL A 123 -0.81 7.70 -26.83
CA VAL A 123 -1.27 8.81 -27.68
C VAL A 123 -0.63 10.06 -27.11
N GLN A 124 -0.02 10.87 -27.98
CA GLN A 124 0.67 12.10 -27.58
C GLN A 124 0.03 13.28 -28.30
N LEU A 125 -0.23 14.37 -27.57
CA LEU A 125 -0.72 15.63 -28.11
C LEU A 125 0.44 16.38 -28.79
N THR A 126 0.22 16.94 -29.97
CA THR A 126 1.19 17.81 -30.67
C THR A 126 1.07 19.26 -30.18
N GLU A 127 1.97 20.14 -30.61
CA GLU A 127 1.89 21.59 -30.29
C GLU A 127 0.58 22.22 -30.82
N PHE A 128 0.13 21.83 -32.02
CA PHE A 128 -1.17 22.26 -32.56
C PHE A 128 -2.37 21.79 -31.71
N GLY A 129 -2.33 20.54 -31.24
CA GLY A 129 -3.35 20.01 -30.34
C GLY A 129 -3.36 20.74 -28.99
N ALA A 130 -2.18 21.12 -28.49
CA ALA A 130 -2.03 21.91 -27.26
C ALA A 130 -2.63 23.32 -27.42
N GLU A 131 -2.30 24.04 -28.49
CA GLU A 131 -2.91 25.36 -28.76
C GLU A 131 -4.43 25.29 -28.89
N LYS A 132 -4.95 24.22 -29.52
CA LYS A 132 -6.39 24.02 -29.69
C LYS A 132 -7.06 23.73 -28.35
N ALA A 133 -6.38 23.00 -27.46
CA ALA A 133 -6.83 22.78 -26.09
C ALA A 133 -6.83 24.08 -25.28
N GLU A 134 -5.77 24.88 -25.38
CA GLU A 134 -5.64 26.20 -24.72
C GLU A 134 -6.78 27.14 -25.12
N LYS A 135 -7.10 27.21 -26.41
CA LYS A 135 -8.23 28.00 -26.93
C LYS A 135 -9.60 27.46 -26.47
N PHE A 136 -9.78 26.14 -26.44
CA PHE A 136 -11.06 25.52 -26.07
C PHE A 136 -11.36 25.67 -24.57
N PHE A 137 -10.36 25.51 -23.72
CA PHE A 137 -10.49 25.59 -22.27
C PHE A 137 -10.18 26.98 -21.70
N ASN A 138 -9.77 27.93 -22.54
CA ASN A 138 -9.41 29.29 -22.17
C ASN A 138 -8.31 29.33 -21.10
N VAL A 139 -7.22 28.59 -21.35
CA VAL A 139 -6.03 28.53 -20.49
C VAL A 139 -4.81 29.03 -21.26
N GLU A 140 -3.88 29.70 -20.58
CA GLU A 140 -2.69 30.29 -21.22
C GLU A 140 -1.67 29.24 -21.67
N ASN A 141 -1.43 28.23 -20.84
CA ASN A 141 -0.53 27.12 -21.15
C ASN A 141 -1.04 25.84 -20.51
N ILE A 142 -1.23 24.79 -21.30
CA ILE A 142 -1.73 23.50 -20.80
C ILE A 142 -0.69 22.67 -20.04
N ALA A 143 0.59 22.99 -20.19
CA ALA A 143 1.69 22.36 -19.48
C ALA A 143 1.95 22.98 -18.09
N ASP A 144 1.27 24.06 -17.73
CA ASP A 144 1.40 24.70 -16.43
C ASP A 144 0.92 23.79 -15.29
N ILE A 145 1.54 23.96 -14.13
CA ILE A 145 1.24 23.17 -12.91
C ILE A 145 -0.23 23.29 -12.52
N ALA A 146 -0.85 24.46 -12.72
CA ALA A 146 -2.26 24.69 -12.45
C ALA A 146 -3.20 23.85 -13.36
N ASN A 147 -2.73 23.42 -14.53
CA ASN A 147 -3.51 22.73 -15.56
C ASN A 147 -3.14 21.24 -15.71
N VAL A 148 -2.31 20.70 -14.82
CA VAL A 148 -1.88 19.28 -14.85
C VAL A 148 -3.07 18.33 -14.87
N THR A 149 -4.10 18.60 -14.07
CA THR A 149 -5.33 17.78 -14.04
C THR A 149 -6.07 17.80 -15.38
N LEU A 150 -6.17 18.96 -16.03
CA LEU A 150 -6.83 19.10 -17.33
C LEU A 150 -6.07 18.35 -18.42
N ASN A 151 -4.74 18.53 -18.47
CA ASN A 151 -3.89 17.82 -19.42
C ASN A 151 -4.00 16.30 -19.23
N HIS A 152 -3.97 15.83 -17.98
CA HIS A 152 -4.18 14.43 -17.64
C HIS A 152 -5.51 13.89 -18.21
N HIS A 153 -6.63 14.59 -17.97
CA HIS A 153 -7.92 14.17 -18.50
C HIS A 153 -7.96 14.15 -20.04
N ILE A 154 -7.33 15.12 -20.71
CA ILE A 154 -7.22 15.13 -22.18
C ILE A 154 -6.45 13.91 -22.69
N GLN A 155 -5.32 13.57 -22.06
CA GLN A 155 -4.56 12.37 -22.41
C GLN A 155 -5.38 11.09 -22.20
N GLN A 156 -6.10 10.98 -21.08
CA GLN A 156 -6.94 9.80 -20.83
C GLN A 156 -8.12 9.70 -21.79
N ALA A 157 -8.75 10.81 -22.16
CA ALA A 157 -9.81 10.85 -23.15
C ALA A 157 -9.30 10.49 -24.55
N LEU A 158 -8.14 11.01 -24.96
CA LEU A 158 -7.47 10.61 -26.21
C LEU A 158 -7.19 9.12 -26.23
N LYS A 159 -6.65 8.59 -25.13
CA LYS A 159 -6.38 7.16 -24.97
C LYS A 159 -7.66 6.34 -25.09
N ALA A 160 -8.73 6.73 -24.38
CA ALA A 160 -10.03 6.08 -24.44
C ALA A 160 -10.64 6.07 -25.85
N HIS A 161 -10.48 7.14 -26.63
CA HIS A 161 -11.00 7.22 -28.00
C HIS A 161 -10.20 6.41 -29.00
N LYS A 162 -8.88 6.38 -28.88
CA LYS A 162 -7.99 5.89 -29.94
C LYS A 162 -7.40 4.51 -29.70
N LEU A 163 -7.35 4.05 -28.45
CA LEU A 163 -6.74 2.76 -28.09
C LEU A 163 -7.70 1.76 -27.46
N PHE A 164 -8.91 2.17 -27.07
CA PHE A 164 -9.90 1.31 -26.45
C PHE A 164 -11.16 1.34 -27.28
N HIS A 165 -11.55 0.21 -27.84
CA HIS A 165 -12.67 0.06 -28.76
C HIS A 165 -13.80 -0.77 -28.13
N LEU A 166 -15.04 -0.37 -28.45
CA LEU A 166 -16.23 -1.08 -27.99
C LEU A 166 -16.30 -2.46 -28.65
N ASN A 167 -16.56 -3.49 -27.84
CA ASN A 167 -16.56 -4.92 -28.17
C ASN A 167 -15.19 -5.57 -28.40
N GLU A 168 -14.09 -4.85 -28.17
CA GLU A 168 -12.74 -5.43 -28.15
C GLU A 168 -12.20 -5.43 -26.72
N GLU A 169 -11.90 -4.25 -26.17
CA GLU A 169 -11.36 -4.13 -24.80
C GLU A 169 -12.46 -4.01 -23.73
N TYR A 170 -13.65 -3.53 -24.09
CA TYR A 170 -14.78 -3.39 -23.16
C TYR A 170 -16.13 -3.49 -23.86
N ILE A 171 -17.18 -3.77 -23.10
CA ILE A 171 -18.57 -3.69 -23.53
C ILE A 171 -19.38 -2.76 -22.62
N VAL A 172 -20.47 -2.21 -23.14
CA VAL A 172 -21.45 -1.46 -22.36
C VAL A 172 -22.62 -2.39 -22.05
N LYS A 173 -22.90 -2.62 -20.76
CA LYS A 173 -24.04 -3.42 -20.32
C LYS A 173 -24.68 -2.79 -19.09
N ASP A 174 -26.01 -2.70 -19.06
CA ASP A 174 -26.78 -2.12 -17.94
C ASP A 174 -26.33 -0.70 -17.55
N ASN A 175 -25.91 0.10 -18.54
CA ASN A 175 -25.32 1.43 -18.34
C ASN A 175 -24.06 1.41 -17.47
N GLU A 176 -23.26 0.35 -17.57
CA GLU A 176 -21.93 0.20 -16.97
C GLU A 176 -20.91 -0.28 -18.01
N ILE A 177 -19.65 0.12 -17.85
CA ILE A 177 -18.52 -0.37 -18.66
C ILE A 177 -17.99 -1.65 -18.03
N ILE A 178 -18.01 -2.76 -18.77
CA ILE A 178 -17.45 -4.04 -18.35
C ILE A 178 -16.25 -4.36 -19.23
N ILE A 179 -15.09 -4.57 -18.60
CA ILE A 179 -13.84 -4.89 -19.30
C ILE A 179 -13.90 -6.31 -19.85
N VAL A 180 -13.39 -6.52 -21.06
CA VAL A 180 -13.21 -7.83 -21.69
C VAL A 180 -11.74 -8.21 -21.57
N ASP A 181 -11.47 -9.45 -21.17
CA ASP A 181 -10.12 -10.01 -21.19
C ASP A 181 -9.67 -10.27 -22.64
N GLU A 182 -8.59 -9.60 -23.07
CA GLU A 182 -8.01 -9.71 -24.43
C GLU A 182 -7.68 -11.17 -24.82
N PHE A 183 -7.35 -12.04 -23.86
CA PHE A 183 -6.93 -13.42 -24.14
C PHE A 183 -8.08 -14.42 -24.14
N THR A 184 -9.07 -14.20 -23.27
CA THR A 184 -10.12 -15.21 -23.02
C THR A 184 -11.50 -14.77 -23.49
N GLY A 185 -11.68 -13.49 -23.85
CA GLY A 185 -12.98 -12.88 -24.18
C GLY A 185 -13.96 -12.86 -23.00
N ARG A 186 -13.49 -13.16 -21.77
CA ARG A 186 -14.34 -13.21 -20.58
C ARG A 186 -14.63 -11.80 -20.07
N LEU A 187 -15.85 -11.62 -19.58
CA LEU A 187 -16.28 -10.38 -18.95
C LEU A 187 -15.70 -10.27 -17.53
N MET A 188 -14.90 -9.23 -17.29
CA MET A 188 -14.30 -8.94 -15.99
C MET A 188 -15.19 -8.02 -15.16
N ILE A 189 -16.28 -8.58 -14.64
CA ILE A 189 -17.25 -7.87 -13.81
C ILE A 189 -16.59 -7.35 -12.53
N GLY A 190 -16.83 -6.08 -12.20
CA GLY A 190 -16.29 -5.42 -11.00
C GLY A 190 -14.86 -4.87 -11.16
N ARG A 191 -14.20 -5.07 -12.31
CA ARG A 191 -12.89 -4.44 -12.59
C ARG A 191 -13.06 -3.12 -13.32
N ARG A 192 -12.16 -2.18 -13.04
CA ARG A 192 -12.11 -0.85 -13.69
C ARG A 192 -10.70 -0.53 -14.17
N TYR A 193 -10.62 0.30 -15.21
CA TYR A 193 -9.36 0.91 -15.60
C TYR A 193 -8.96 1.97 -14.57
N SER A 194 -7.66 2.07 -14.30
CA SER A 194 -7.13 3.02 -13.32
C SER A 194 -6.90 4.40 -13.96
N ASP A 195 -6.56 5.38 -13.13
CA ASP A 195 -5.97 6.66 -13.58
C ASP A 195 -6.92 7.58 -14.38
N GLY A 196 -8.23 7.49 -14.12
CA GLY A 196 -9.24 8.29 -14.83
C GLY A 196 -9.64 7.73 -16.20
N LEU A 197 -8.96 6.68 -16.67
CA LEU A 197 -9.25 6.07 -17.98
C LEU A 197 -10.65 5.44 -18.03
N HIS A 198 -11.11 4.83 -16.93
CA HIS A 198 -12.44 4.23 -16.90
C HIS A 198 -13.53 5.31 -17.00
N GLN A 199 -13.34 6.43 -16.30
CA GLN A 199 -14.22 7.60 -16.34
C GLN A 199 -14.21 8.25 -17.73
N ALA A 200 -13.05 8.31 -18.38
CA ALA A 200 -12.93 8.78 -19.77
C ALA A 200 -13.69 7.86 -20.76
N ILE A 201 -13.66 6.54 -20.56
CA ILE A 201 -14.45 5.58 -21.35
C ILE A 201 -15.95 5.72 -21.04
N GLU A 202 -16.33 5.88 -19.76
CA GLU A 202 -17.71 6.15 -19.37
C GLU A 202 -18.23 7.43 -20.07
N ALA A 203 -17.45 8.50 -20.10
CA ALA A 203 -17.79 9.74 -20.79
C ALA A 203 -17.89 9.56 -22.32
N LYS A 204 -16.94 8.84 -22.92
CA LYS A 204 -16.92 8.50 -24.35
C LYS A 204 -18.19 7.78 -24.81
N GLU A 205 -18.66 6.83 -24.01
CA GLU A 205 -19.85 6.03 -24.34
C GLU A 205 -21.16 6.67 -23.87
N GLY A 206 -21.12 7.85 -23.25
CA GLY A 206 -22.30 8.54 -22.70
C GLY A 206 -22.92 7.83 -21.50
N VAL A 207 -22.14 6.97 -20.82
CA VAL A 207 -22.51 6.32 -19.56
C VAL A 207 -22.37 7.32 -18.42
N LYS A 208 -23.12 7.13 -17.32
CA LYS A 208 -22.99 7.98 -16.13
C LYS A 208 -21.57 7.89 -15.57
N VAL A 209 -20.78 8.94 -15.78
CA VAL A 209 -19.41 9.05 -15.26
C VAL A 209 -19.46 9.02 -13.74
N ARG A 210 -18.77 8.05 -13.15
CA ARG A 210 -18.67 7.95 -11.70
C ARG A 210 -17.55 8.85 -11.20
N GLU A 211 -17.74 9.41 -10.01
CA GLU A 211 -16.72 10.21 -9.33
C GLU A 211 -15.41 9.43 -9.24
N GLU A 212 -14.30 10.14 -9.46
CA GLU A 212 -12.98 9.56 -9.24
C GLU A 212 -12.77 9.20 -7.78
N ASN A 213 -11.99 8.15 -7.55
CA ASN A 213 -11.55 7.83 -6.21
C ASN A 213 -10.34 8.72 -5.89
N LYS A 214 -10.46 9.57 -4.87
CA LYS A 214 -9.35 10.34 -4.31
C LYS A 214 -8.62 9.52 -3.25
N THR A 215 -7.31 9.71 -3.12
CA THR A 215 -6.54 9.08 -2.05
C THR A 215 -6.70 9.87 -0.75
N PHE A 216 -7.35 9.28 0.26
CA PHE A 216 -7.60 9.94 1.55
C PHE A 216 -6.43 9.75 2.52
N ALA A 217 -5.84 8.56 2.52
CA ALA A 217 -4.72 8.24 3.40
C ALA A 217 -3.84 7.18 2.74
N THR A 218 -2.52 7.31 2.93
CA THR A 218 -1.55 6.36 2.40
C THR A 218 -0.38 6.23 3.36
N ILE A 219 0.22 5.04 3.46
CA ILE A 219 1.48 4.79 4.16
C ILE A 219 2.18 3.55 3.59
N THR A 220 3.51 3.58 3.47
CA THR A 220 4.28 2.38 3.15
C THR A 220 4.49 1.49 4.38
N PHE A 221 4.62 0.17 4.21
CA PHE A 221 4.95 -0.71 5.34
C PHE A 221 6.25 -0.32 6.02
N GLN A 222 7.24 0.12 5.23
CA GLN A 222 8.51 0.63 5.72
C GLN A 222 8.30 1.73 6.76
N ASN A 223 7.57 2.79 6.39
CA ASN A 223 7.35 3.92 7.28
C ASN A 223 6.39 3.58 8.42
N TYR A 224 5.41 2.71 8.20
CA TYR A 224 4.53 2.24 9.27
C TYR A 224 5.32 1.53 10.38
N PHE A 225 6.17 0.55 10.06
CA PHE A 225 6.94 -0.17 11.07
C PHE A 225 8.04 0.68 11.71
N ARG A 226 8.53 1.74 11.02
CA ARG A 226 9.44 2.74 11.60
C ARG A 226 8.79 3.62 12.68
N LEU A 227 7.46 3.65 12.79
CA LEU A 227 6.77 4.39 13.85
C LEU A 227 6.86 3.72 15.22
N TYR A 228 7.18 2.43 15.27
CA TYR A 228 7.29 1.70 16.54
C TYR A 228 8.55 2.10 17.29
N HIS A 229 8.44 2.35 18.60
CA HIS A 229 9.60 2.65 19.46
C HIS A 229 10.65 1.54 19.43
N LYS A 230 10.20 0.29 19.29
CA LYS A 230 11.06 -0.88 19.10
C LYS A 230 10.51 -1.74 17.98
N LEU A 231 11.41 -2.24 17.12
CA LEU A 231 11.10 -3.16 16.05
C LEU A 231 12.03 -4.37 16.13
N SER A 232 11.48 -5.56 15.94
CA SER A 232 12.23 -6.81 15.79
C SER A 232 11.50 -7.73 14.84
N GLY A 233 12.16 -8.78 14.36
CA GLY A 233 11.50 -9.76 13.52
C GLY A 233 12.24 -11.09 13.49
N MET A 234 11.57 -12.10 12.97
CA MET A 234 12.09 -13.45 12.83
C MET A 234 11.77 -14.03 11.45
N THR A 235 12.68 -14.84 10.93
CA THR A 235 12.52 -15.59 9.67
C THR A 235 13.69 -16.54 9.51
N GLY A 236 13.52 -17.59 8.69
CA GLY A 236 14.61 -18.49 8.31
C GLY A 236 15.58 -17.95 7.26
N THR A 237 15.27 -16.81 6.60
CA THR A 237 15.97 -16.38 5.37
C THR A 237 16.40 -14.91 5.34
N ALA A 238 16.53 -14.23 6.48
CA ALA A 238 16.85 -12.79 6.54
C ALA A 238 18.27 -12.43 6.08
N LYS A 239 19.24 -13.35 6.14
CA LYS A 239 20.67 -13.00 5.97
C LYS A 239 21.02 -12.44 4.60
N THR A 240 20.27 -12.81 3.55
CA THR A 240 20.50 -12.26 2.20
C THR A 240 20.17 -10.78 2.10
N GLU A 241 19.18 -10.31 2.87
CA GLU A 241 18.67 -8.94 2.85
C GLU A 241 19.19 -8.08 4.01
N GLU A 242 20.25 -8.51 4.70
CA GLU A 242 20.82 -7.79 5.84
C GLU A 242 21.16 -6.32 5.51
N GLY A 243 21.66 -6.06 4.30
CA GLY A 243 21.92 -4.70 3.84
C GLY A 243 20.66 -3.84 3.77
N GLU A 244 19.53 -4.40 3.31
CA GLU A 244 18.24 -3.71 3.22
C GLU A 244 17.66 -3.48 4.62
N PHE A 245 17.66 -4.51 5.49
CA PHE A 245 17.20 -4.40 6.87
C PHE A 245 17.94 -3.33 7.67
N ARG A 246 19.27 -3.29 7.53
CA ARG A 246 20.10 -2.29 8.21
C ARG A 246 19.89 -0.89 7.66
N THR A 247 19.74 -0.75 6.35
CA THR A 247 19.62 0.57 5.70
C THR A 247 18.25 1.20 5.93
N ILE A 248 17.17 0.40 5.84
CA ILE A 248 15.79 0.91 5.90
C ILE A 248 15.25 0.92 7.33
N TYR A 249 15.48 -0.15 8.08
CA TYR A 249 14.84 -0.37 9.39
C TYR A 249 15.81 -0.26 10.57
N SER A 250 17.11 -0.02 10.31
CA SER A 250 18.16 -0.08 11.33
C SER A 250 18.16 -1.40 12.11
N LEU A 251 17.83 -2.50 11.44
CA LEU A 251 17.80 -3.84 12.02
C LEU A 251 19.05 -4.62 11.64
N ASP A 252 19.74 -5.17 12.64
CA ASP A 252 20.82 -6.14 12.44
C ASP A 252 20.25 -7.55 12.26
N VAL A 253 20.92 -8.37 11.43
CA VAL A 253 20.51 -9.76 11.18
C VAL A 253 21.47 -10.72 11.88
N VAL A 254 20.98 -11.36 12.93
CA VAL A 254 21.71 -12.39 13.69
C VAL A 254 21.26 -13.77 13.24
N GLU A 255 22.21 -14.58 12.76
CA GLU A 255 21.96 -15.99 12.44
C GLU A 255 22.03 -16.84 13.71
N ILE A 256 20.87 -17.35 14.14
CA ILE A 256 20.78 -18.22 15.32
C ILE A 256 21.18 -19.64 14.92
N PRO A 257 22.11 -20.29 15.65
CA PRO A 257 22.46 -21.68 15.39
C PRO A 257 21.25 -22.60 15.47
N THR A 258 21.19 -23.58 14.57
CA THR A 258 20.12 -24.59 14.60
C THR A 258 20.25 -25.48 15.84
N ASN A 259 19.10 -25.89 16.41
CA ASN A 259 19.07 -26.81 17.55
C ASN A 259 19.74 -28.15 17.25
N ARG A 260 19.64 -28.62 15.99
CA ARG A 260 20.27 -29.84 15.50
C ARG A 260 20.89 -29.58 14.12
N PRO A 261 22.05 -30.20 13.80
CA PRO A 261 22.70 -30.03 12.51
C PRO A 261 21.79 -30.41 11.34
N VAL A 262 21.79 -29.59 10.29
CA VAL A 262 21.01 -29.82 9.08
C VAL A 262 21.59 -31.03 8.33
N ARG A 263 20.77 -32.05 8.08
CA ARG A 263 21.13 -33.27 7.32
C ARG A 263 20.50 -33.34 5.93
N ARG A 264 19.80 -32.28 5.52
CA ARG A 264 19.17 -32.18 4.19
C ARG A 264 20.24 -32.21 3.09
N LYS A 265 19.98 -32.96 2.02
CA LYS A 265 20.81 -33.00 0.82
C LYS A 265 20.19 -32.11 -0.26
N ASP A 266 20.85 -30.99 -0.55
CA ASP A 266 20.45 -30.09 -1.64
C ASP A 266 21.13 -30.54 -2.93
N MET A 267 20.36 -31.16 -3.83
CA MET A 267 20.83 -31.67 -5.12
C MET A 267 21.08 -30.52 -6.11
N PRO A 268 21.99 -30.68 -7.08
CA PRO A 268 22.16 -29.70 -8.14
C PRO A 268 20.89 -29.57 -8.99
N ASP A 269 20.75 -28.42 -9.64
CA ASP A 269 19.60 -28.14 -10.50
C ASP A 269 19.61 -29.02 -11.74
N LYS A 270 18.46 -29.58 -12.08
CA LYS A 270 18.24 -30.35 -13.31
C LYS A 270 17.69 -29.42 -14.38
N ILE A 271 18.47 -29.19 -15.45
CA ILE A 271 18.16 -28.20 -16.47
C ILE A 271 17.76 -28.88 -17.77
N PHE A 272 16.64 -28.44 -18.34
CA PHE A 272 16.02 -28.97 -19.56
C PHE A 272 15.88 -27.88 -20.60
N SER A 273 15.80 -28.28 -21.87
CA SER A 273 15.62 -27.34 -22.98
C SER A 273 14.18 -26.88 -23.14
N THR A 274 13.24 -27.83 -23.07
CA THR A 274 11.81 -27.58 -23.25
C THR A 274 11.05 -27.70 -21.94
N GLU A 275 9.96 -26.95 -21.82
CA GLU A 275 9.06 -27.06 -20.67
C GLU A 275 8.42 -28.46 -20.57
N GLU A 276 8.13 -29.09 -21.72
CA GLU A 276 7.56 -30.44 -21.77
C GLU A 276 8.54 -31.52 -21.29
N GLY A 277 9.82 -31.45 -21.69
CA GLY A 277 10.87 -32.35 -21.18
C GLY A 277 11.04 -32.22 -19.66
N LYS A 278 11.04 -30.99 -19.16
CA LYS A 278 11.05 -30.69 -17.71
C LYS A 278 9.87 -31.35 -16.99
N LYS A 279 8.63 -31.18 -17.50
CA LYS A 279 7.42 -31.77 -16.89
C LYS A 279 7.48 -33.29 -16.83
N ARG A 280 7.92 -33.94 -17.92
CA ARG A 280 8.10 -35.41 -17.95
C ARG A 280 9.13 -35.88 -16.91
N ALA A 281 10.24 -35.15 -16.76
CA ALA A 281 11.26 -35.48 -15.78
C ALA A 281 10.79 -35.30 -14.33
N ILE A 282 10.03 -34.23 -14.04
CA ILE A 282 9.41 -34.01 -12.73
C ILE A 282 8.48 -35.17 -12.37
N VAL A 283 7.59 -35.57 -13.29
CA VAL A 283 6.66 -36.68 -13.06
C VAL A 283 7.40 -37.99 -12.82
N ARG A 284 8.46 -38.27 -13.60
CA ARG A 284 9.29 -39.47 -13.43
C ARG A 284 9.94 -39.52 -12.04
N GLU A 285 10.51 -38.41 -11.59
CA GLU A 285 11.10 -38.30 -10.24
C GLU A 285 10.04 -38.52 -9.14
N ILE A 286 8.84 -37.97 -9.32
CA ILE A 286 7.74 -38.14 -8.36
C ILE A 286 7.31 -39.60 -8.29
N VAL A 287 7.12 -40.26 -9.44
CA VAL A 287 6.74 -41.68 -9.51
C VAL A 287 7.78 -42.55 -8.81
N GLU A 288 9.06 -42.40 -9.12
CA GLU A 288 10.13 -43.22 -8.55
C GLU A 288 10.22 -43.08 -7.02
N ARG A 289 10.03 -41.86 -6.50
CA ARG A 289 10.07 -41.59 -5.05
C ARG A 289 8.79 -42.05 -4.34
N HIS A 290 7.64 -41.88 -5.00
CA HIS A 290 6.36 -42.33 -4.49
C HIS A 290 6.32 -43.87 -4.41
N GLU A 291 6.87 -44.60 -5.38
CA GLU A 291 7.00 -46.06 -5.31
C GLU A 291 7.81 -46.53 -4.10
N LYS A 292 8.78 -45.72 -3.65
CA LYS A 292 9.60 -46.00 -2.46
C LYS A 292 8.95 -45.60 -1.14
N GLY A 293 7.77 -44.98 -1.13
CA GLY A 293 7.13 -44.51 0.11
C GLY A 293 7.41 -43.07 0.49
N GLN A 294 8.26 -42.36 -0.25
CA GLN A 294 8.81 -41.07 0.17
C GLN A 294 7.77 -39.94 0.05
N PRO A 295 7.56 -39.10 1.09
CA PRO A 295 6.72 -37.91 0.96
C PRO A 295 7.35 -36.85 0.07
N ILE A 296 6.52 -36.19 -0.73
CA ILE A 296 6.95 -35.23 -1.75
C ILE A 296 6.13 -33.93 -1.64
N LEU A 297 6.83 -32.80 -1.58
CA LEU A 297 6.27 -31.46 -1.74
C LEU A 297 6.77 -30.85 -3.06
N VAL A 298 5.85 -30.58 -3.97
CA VAL A 298 6.12 -29.95 -5.26
C VAL A 298 5.79 -28.46 -5.18
N GLY A 299 6.78 -27.59 -5.32
CA GLY A 299 6.59 -26.14 -5.36
C GLY A 299 6.54 -25.62 -6.79
N THR A 300 5.44 -24.96 -7.16
CA THR A 300 5.25 -24.29 -8.45
C THR A 300 5.17 -22.77 -8.26
N VAL A 301 5.30 -21.99 -9.33
CA VAL A 301 5.19 -20.51 -9.24
C VAL A 301 3.79 -19.97 -9.48
N SER A 302 2.89 -20.75 -10.11
CA SER A 302 1.54 -20.31 -10.48
C SER A 302 0.50 -21.41 -10.31
N VAL A 303 -0.76 -21.01 -10.13
CA VAL A 303 -1.91 -21.93 -10.00
C VAL A 303 -2.09 -22.78 -11.26
N GLU A 304 -1.89 -22.18 -12.44
CA GLU A 304 -1.99 -22.88 -13.72
C GLU A 304 -0.99 -24.05 -13.82
N LYS A 305 0.28 -23.81 -13.44
CA LYS A 305 1.33 -24.83 -13.43
C LYS A 305 1.03 -25.92 -12.41
N SER A 306 0.47 -25.58 -11.24
CA SER A 306 0.00 -26.58 -10.27
C SER A 306 -1.10 -27.47 -10.81
N GLU A 307 -2.11 -26.91 -11.48
CA GLU A 307 -3.18 -27.68 -12.11
C GLU A 307 -2.68 -28.57 -13.26
N GLU A 308 -1.65 -28.12 -13.97
CA GLU A 308 -1.02 -28.91 -15.01
C GLU A 308 -0.24 -30.12 -14.45
N ILE A 309 0.63 -29.90 -13.46
CA ILE A 309 1.33 -31.00 -12.78
C ILE A 309 0.32 -31.94 -12.14
N SER A 310 -0.75 -31.42 -11.53
CA SER A 310 -1.85 -32.22 -10.99
C SER A 310 -2.45 -33.15 -12.04
N ARG A 311 -2.81 -32.64 -13.23
CA ARG A 311 -3.34 -33.44 -14.34
C ARG A 311 -2.38 -34.56 -14.73
N LEU A 312 -1.08 -34.27 -14.80
CA LEU A 312 -0.05 -35.27 -15.12
C LEU A 312 0.05 -36.35 -14.03
N LEU A 313 0.01 -35.98 -12.75
CA LEU A 313 0.02 -36.94 -11.64
C LEU A 313 -1.23 -37.82 -11.61
N ARG A 314 -2.42 -37.28 -11.90
CA ARG A 314 -3.66 -38.09 -12.00
C ARG A 314 -3.57 -39.11 -13.12
N ARG A 315 -2.99 -38.75 -14.27
CA ARG A 315 -2.76 -39.68 -15.40
C ARG A 315 -1.82 -40.84 -15.02
N ASN A 316 -0.92 -40.63 -14.06
CA ASN A 316 0.00 -41.65 -13.55
C ASN A 316 -0.54 -42.36 -12.29
N GLY A 317 -1.81 -42.15 -11.91
CA GLY A 317 -2.44 -42.84 -10.77
C GLY A 317 -1.99 -42.36 -9.39
N ILE A 318 -1.30 -41.22 -9.28
CA ILE A 318 -0.78 -40.70 -8.01
C ILE A 318 -1.82 -39.79 -7.35
N GLN A 319 -2.27 -40.16 -6.16
CA GLN A 319 -3.10 -39.30 -5.32
C GLN A 319 -2.28 -38.16 -4.75
N HIS A 320 -2.81 -36.94 -4.82
CA HIS A 320 -2.11 -35.76 -4.35
C HIS A 320 -3.10 -34.66 -3.93
N ASN A 321 -2.60 -33.73 -3.12
CA ASN A 321 -3.32 -32.53 -2.73
C ASN A 321 -2.75 -31.29 -3.42
N ILE A 322 -3.58 -30.28 -3.66
CA ILE A 322 -3.16 -29.00 -4.25
C ILE A 322 -3.47 -27.88 -3.26
N LEU A 323 -2.50 -26.98 -3.06
CA LEU A 323 -2.60 -25.79 -2.22
C LEU A 323 -2.51 -24.55 -3.11
N ASN A 324 -3.58 -23.76 -3.13
CA ASN A 324 -3.75 -22.63 -4.05
C ASN A 324 -3.78 -21.26 -3.34
N ALA A 325 -3.38 -21.18 -2.06
CA ALA A 325 -3.43 -19.99 -1.21
C ALA A 325 -4.82 -19.34 -1.10
N LYS A 326 -5.90 -20.14 -1.15
CA LYS A 326 -7.29 -19.66 -1.07
C LYS A 326 -7.92 -19.86 0.29
N ASN A 327 -7.60 -20.95 0.97
CA ASN A 327 -8.18 -21.27 2.28
C ASN A 327 -7.06 -21.70 3.23
N HIS A 328 -6.59 -20.75 4.04
CA HIS A 328 -5.43 -20.96 4.90
C HIS A 328 -5.63 -22.08 5.94
N GLU A 329 -6.81 -22.20 6.53
CA GLU A 329 -7.07 -23.22 7.56
C GLU A 329 -7.03 -24.63 6.97
N ARG A 330 -7.76 -24.85 5.86
CA ARG A 330 -7.78 -26.16 5.18
C ARG A 330 -6.41 -26.51 4.59
N GLU A 331 -5.68 -25.51 4.08
CA GLU A 331 -4.33 -25.72 3.56
C GLU A 331 -3.35 -26.10 4.67
N ALA A 332 -3.43 -25.44 5.84
CA ALA A 332 -2.63 -25.81 7.01
C ALA A 332 -2.86 -27.26 7.43
N GLU A 333 -4.11 -27.72 7.45
CA GLU A 333 -4.42 -29.13 7.76
C GLU A 333 -3.76 -30.11 6.78
N ILE A 334 -3.79 -29.81 5.48
CA ILE A 334 -3.17 -30.64 4.45
C ILE A 334 -1.65 -30.65 4.63
N VAL A 335 -1.04 -29.49 4.84
CA VAL A 335 0.41 -29.31 4.98
C VAL A 335 0.93 -30.03 6.23
N ALA A 336 0.19 -29.94 7.33
CA ALA A 336 0.50 -30.65 8.58
C ALA A 336 0.59 -32.18 8.39
N GLN A 337 -0.07 -32.72 7.37
CA GLN A 337 -0.05 -34.15 7.02
C GLN A 337 0.80 -34.46 5.79
N ALA A 338 1.46 -33.48 5.17
CA ALA A 338 2.25 -33.67 3.94
C ALA A 338 3.52 -34.51 4.15
N GLY A 339 3.97 -34.70 5.39
CA GLY A 339 5.14 -35.50 5.74
C GLY A 339 4.86 -37.00 5.97
N ARG A 340 3.62 -37.45 5.69
CA ARG A 340 3.18 -38.85 5.84
C ARG A 340 3.70 -39.75 4.73
N PHE A 341 3.77 -41.06 5.00
CA PHE A 341 4.22 -42.05 4.02
C PHE A 341 3.34 -42.01 2.76
N ASN A 342 3.96 -42.03 1.57
CA ASN A 342 3.28 -41.86 0.27
C ASN A 342 2.54 -40.53 0.05
N ALA A 343 2.67 -39.53 0.91
CA ALA A 343 1.99 -38.26 0.71
C ALA A 343 2.61 -37.42 -0.42
N VAL A 344 1.79 -36.96 -1.37
CA VAL A 344 2.21 -36.02 -2.42
C VAL A 344 1.38 -34.74 -2.31
N THR A 345 2.06 -33.61 -2.19
CA THR A 345 1.42 -32.30 -2.04
C THR A 345 2.02 -31.32 -3.04
N ILE A 346 1.16 -30.60 -3.78
CA ILE A 346 1.54 -29.54 -4.70
C ILE A 346 1.21 -28.20 -4.03
N SER A 347 2.20 -27.32 -3.94
CA SER A 347 2.08 -25.99 -3.36
C SER A 347 2.34 -24.92 -4.42
N THR A 348 1.37 -24.04 -4.63
CA THR A 348 1.56 -22.83 -5.43
C THR A 348 2.33 -21.77 -4.62
N ASN A 349 3.41 -21.28 -5.20
CA ASN A 349 4.34 -20.30 -4.63
C ASN A 349 4.83 -20.71 -3.23
N MET A 350 4.10 -20.29 -2.18
CA MET A 350 4.36 -20.64 -0.78
C MET A 350 3.09 -20.99 0.02
N ALA A 351 2.04 -21.48 -0.64
CA ALA A 351 0.83 -21.95 0.04
C ALA A 351 1.18 -22.95 1.17
N GLY A 352 0.44 -22.87 2.29
CA GLY A 352 0.80 -23.65 3.48
C GLY A 352 1.99 -23.10 4.29
N ARG A 353 2.31 -21.81 4.18
CA ARG A 353 3.24 -21.13 5.09
C ARG A 353 2.73 -21.09 6.52
N GLY A 354 3.67 -21.05 7.47
CA GLY A 354 3.39 -21.04 8.91
C GLY A 354 3.08 -22.42 9.50
N THR A 355 2.82 -23.43 8.66
CA THR A 355 2.58 -24.80 9.13
C THR A 355 3.79 -25.70 8.94
N ASP A 356 4.10 -26.44 10.02
CA ASP A 356 5.24 -27.34 10.06
C ASP A 356 4.94 -28.71 9.44
N ILE A 357 5.79 -29.13 8.50
CA ILE A 357 5.72 -30.47 7.91
C ILE A 357 6.56 -31.42 8.76
N LEU A 358 5.90 -32.19 9.62
CA LEU A 358 6.53 -33.22 10.44
C LEU A 358 6.56 -34.55 9.68
N LEU A 359 7.71 -35.24 9.68
CA LEU A 359 7.81 -36.59 9.12
C LEU A 359 6.90 -37.54 9.91
N GLY A 360 6.08 -38.31 9.20
CA GLY A 360 5.04 -39.17 9.79
C GLY A 360 3.71 -38.47 10.06
N GLY A 361 3.60 -37.15 9.84
CA GLY A 361 2.39 -36.35 10.06
C GLY A 361 2.35 -35.67 11.43
N ASN A 362 1.52 -34.63 11.56
CA ASN A 362 1.38 -33.87 12.79
C ASN A 362 0.26 -34.44 13.69
N PRO A 363 0.58 -34.99 14.89
CA PRO A 363 -0.40 -35.60 15.77
C PRO A 363 -1.35 -34.61 16.45
N GLU A 364 -0.92 -33.36 16.67
CA GLU A 364 -1.78 -32.32 17.26
C GLU A 364 -2.92 -31.95 16.31
N TYR A 365 -2.61 -31.75 15.02
CA TYR A 365 -3.64 -31.46 14.01
C TYR A 365 -4.63 -32.61 13.87
N LEU A 366 -4.18 -33.87 13.96
CA LEU A 366 -5.07 -35.04 13.92
C LEU A 366 -6.00 -35.08 15.14
N ALA A 367 -5.46 -34.82 16.34
CA ALA A 367 -6.25 -34.78 17.56
C ALA A 367 -7.28 -33.64 17.53
N LYS A 368 -6.88 -32.41 17.17
CA LYS A 368 -7.77 -31.25 17.03
C LYS A 368 -8.84 -31.48 15.96
N LYS A 369 -8.49 -32.08 14.82
CA LYS A 369 -9.46 -32.45 13.78
C LYS A 369 -10.49 -33.46 14.29
N ARG A 370 -10.03 -34.48 15.03
CA ARG A 370 -10.93 -35.50 15.59
C ARG A 370 -11.90 -34.90 16.60
N LEU A 371 -11.46 -33.96 17.44
CA LEU A 371 -12.34 -33.22 18.35
C LEU A 371 -13.39 -32.37 17.63
N ARG A 372 -13.02 -31.72 16.52
CA ARG A 372 -13.98 -31.00 15.65
C ARG A 372 -15.00 -31.95 15.04
N GLU A 373 -14.60 -33.14 14.60
CA GLU A 373 -15.51 -34.18 14.10
C GLU A 373 -16.44 -34.73 15.20
N GLU A 374 -15.98 -34.73 16.45
CA GLU A 374 -16.79 -35.08 17.65
C GLU A 374 -17.75 -33.94 18.06
N GLY A 375 -17.73 -32.80 17.37
CA GLY A 375 -18.66 -31.68 17.56
C GLY A 375 -18.22 -30.66 18.60
N VAL A 376 -16.97 -30.69 19.04
CA VAL A 376 -16.42 -29.71 19.98
C VAL A 376 -16.14 -28.39 19.26
N ASP A 377 -16.57 -27.28 19.86
CA ASP A 377 -16.36 -25.94 19.31
C ASP A 377 -14.86 -25.54 19.27
N HIS A 378 -14.50 -24.72 18.29
CA HIS A 378 -13.11 -24.31 18.06
C HIS A 378 -12.49 -23.56 19.25
N GLU A 379 -13.24 -22.65 19.89
CA GLU A 379 -12.73 -21.88 21.02
C GLU A 379 -12.44 -22.80 22.21
N THR A 380 -13.30 -23.79 22.43
CA THR A 380 -13.13 -24.78 23.50
C THR A 380 -11.90 -25.65 23.27
N ILE A 381 -11.63 -26.05 22.01
CA ILE A 381 -10.43 -26.82 21.66
C ILE A 381 -9.16 -26.00 21.91
N GLU A 382 -9.11 -24.76 21.44
CA GLU A 382 -7.94 -23.90 21.64
C GLU A 382 -7.69 -23.65 23.13
N LEU A 383 -8.75 -23.35 23.89
CA LEU A 383 -8.66 -23.19 25.34
C LEU A 383 -8.15 -24.46 26.03
N ALA A 384 -8.69 -25.63 25.69
CA ALA A 384 -8.26 -26.92 26.23
C ALA A 384 -6.79 -27.26 25.91
N THR A 385 -6.27 -26.80 24.76
CA THR A 385 -4.86 -26.97 24.40
C THR A 385 -3.92 -25.92 24.99
N SER A 386 -4.44 -24.82 25.51
CA SER A 386 -3.66 -23.69 26.07
C SER A 386 -3.27 -23.91 27.54
N TYR A 387 -2.23 -23.24 28.06
CA TYR A 387 -1.83 -23.35 29.47
C TYR A 387 -2.78 -22.67 30.49
N ALA A 388 -4.00 -22.28 30.09
CA ALA A 388 -4.97 -21.64 30.97
C ALA A 388 -5.54 -22.60 32.03
N GLU A 389 -6.02 -22.02 33.14
CA GLU A 389 -6.89 -22.73 34.09
C GLU A 389 -8.27 -22.94 33.45
N LEU A 390 -8.81 -24.15 33.61
CA LEU A 390 -10.01 -24.60 32.90
C LEU A 390 -11.14 -24.90 33.88
N ASP A 391 -12.37 -24.72 33.42
CA ASP A 391 -13.54 -25.27 34.10
C ASP A 391 -13.61 -26.79 33.94
N GLU A 392 -14.46 -27.46 34.74
CA GLU A 392 -14.58 -28.92 34.72
C GLU A 392 -14.96 -29.47 33.33
N ALA A 393 -15.76 -28.72 32.57
CA ALA A 393 -16.18 -29.10 31.22
C ALA A 393 -15.02 -29.05 30.21
N THR A 394 -14.21 -27.99 30.20
CA THR A 394 -13.06 -27.88 29.29
C THR A 394 -11.90 -28.77 29.74
N GLN A 395 -11.79 -29.06 31.04
CA GLN A 395 -10.82 -30.04 31.55
C GLN A 395 -11.09 -31.46 30.99
N ALA A 396 -12.35 -31.88 30.88
CA ALA A 396 -12.69 -33.16 30.24
C ALA A 396 -12.29 -33.19 28.75
N VAL A 397 -12.42 -32.06 28.04
CA VAL A 397 -11.97 -31.92 26.64
C VAL A 397 -10.45 -32.00 26.54
N ARG A 398 -9.72 -31.41 27.49
CA ARG A 398 -8.25 -31.54 27.59
C ARG A 398 -7.82 -32.99 27.82
N ASP A 399 -8.47 -33.71 28.74
CA ASP A 399 -8.13 -35.12 28.99
C ASP A 399 -8.40 -35.98 27.76
N ARG A 400 -9.49 -35.69 27.03
CA ARG A 400 -9.81 -36.32 25.75
C ARG A 400 -8.76 -36.00 24.68
N TYR A 401 -8.34 -34.74 24.57
CA TYR A 401 -7.28 -34.29 23.68
C TYR A 401 -5.98 -35.03 23.97
N ASP A 402 -5.56 -35.11 25.23
CA ASP A 402 -4.31 -35.79 25.63
C ASP A 402 -4.31 -37.27 25.29
N HIS A 403 -5.46 -37.94 25.44
CA HIS A 403 -5.63 -39.33 25.04
C HIS A 403 -5.51 -39.51 23.51
N LEU A 404 -6.19 -38.65 22.73
CA LEU A 404 -6.11 -38.66 21.26
C LEU A 404 -4.70 -38.34 20.78
N TYR A 405 -4.06 -37.33 21.37
CA TYR A 405 -2.68 -36.94 21.04
C TYR A 405 -1.71 -38.09 21.27
N LYS A 406 -1.78 -38.78 22.42
CA LYS A 406 -0.92 -39.96 22.69
C LYS A 406 -1.13 -41.08 21.67
N THR A 407 -2.38 -41.32 21.28
CA THR A 407 -2.75 -42.35 20.30
C THR A 407 -2.19 -42.01 18.91
N TYR A 408 -2.45 -40.81 18.42
CA TYR A 408 -1.94 -40.37 17.11
C TYR A 408 -0.42 -40.23 17.11
N LYS A 409 0.19 -39.81 18.22
CA LYS A 409 1.65 -39.71 18.32
C LYS A 409 2.34 -41.05 18.13
N ALA A 410 1.81 -42.12 18.73
CA ALA A 410 2.33 -43.47 18.51
C ALA A 410 2.25 -43.89 17.03
N GLN A 411 1.16 -43.55 16.34
CA GLN A 411 1.00 -43.82 14.90
C GLN A 411 1.97 -43.00 14.05
N THR A 412 2.07 -41.68 14.30
CA THR A 412 2.96 -40.79 13.55
C THR A 412 4.42 -41.12 13.79
N ASP A 413 4.80 -41.59 15.00
CA ASP A 413 6.17 -41.99 15.32
C ASP A 413 6.57 -43.30 14.60
N GLU A 414 5.64 -44.24 14.43
CA GLU A 414 5.88 -45.43 13.61
C GLU A 414 6.03 -45.07 12.13
N GLU A 415 5.15 -44.20 11.63
CA GLU A 415 5.17 -43.73 10.24
C GLU A 415 6.42 -42.90 9.95
N LYS A 416 6.88 -42.09 10.92
CA LYS A 416 8.12 -41.31 10.84
C LYS A 416 9.34 -42.21 10.54
N LYS A 417 9.41 -43.40 11.14
CA LYS A 417 10.51 -44.35 10.88
C LYS A 417 10.52 -44.80 9.41
N LYS A 418 9.35 -45.16 8.87
CA LYS A 418 9.19 -45.55 7.46
C LYS A 418 9.58 -44.41 6.51
N VAL A 419 9.20 -43.18 6.85
CA VAL A 419 9.55 -41.98 6.08
C VAL A 419 11.06 -41.70 6.10
N ILE A 420 11.72 -41.87 7.25
CA ILE A 420 13.18 -41.72 7.35
C ILE A 420 13.89 -42.78 6.51
N GLU A 421 13.44 -44.04 6.57
CA GLU A 421 13.98 -45.13 5.73
C GLU A 421 13.80 -44.86 4.23
N ALA A 422 12.70 -44.22 3.84
CA ALA A 422 12.44 -43.76 2.47
C ALA A 422 13.26 -42.52 2.06
N GLY A 423 14.10 -41.97 2.94
CA GLY A 423 14.98 -40.82 2.67
C GLY A 423 14.45 -39.45 3.10
N GLY A 424 13.42 -39.42 3.96
CA GLY A 424 12.83 -38.19 4.49
C GLY A 424 11.97 -37.40 3.49
N LEU A 425 11.63 -36.15 3.81
CA LEU A 425 10.82 -35.31 2.91
C LEU A 425 11.63 -34.90 1.67
N CYS A 426 11.05 -35.10 0.48
CA CYS A 426 11.58 -34.61 -0.78
C CYS A 426 10.88 -33.32 -1.21
N ILE A 427 11.68 -32.29 -1.51
CA ILE A 427 11.22 -31.03 -2.07
C ILE A 427 11.58 -30.98 -3.56
N ILE A 428 10.59 -30.74 -4.41
CA ILE A 428 10.76 -30.56 -5.84
C ILE A 428 10.32 -29.15 -6.20
N GLY A 429 11.27 -28.28 -6.57
CA GLY A 429 10.97 -27.00 -7.19
C GLY A 429 10.77 -27.20 -8.69
N THR A 430 9.63 -26.81 -9.25
CA THR A 430 9.38 -26.96 -10.69
C THR A 430 10.03 -25.87 -11.52
N GLU A 431 10.41 -24.76 -10.87
CA GLU A 431 11.07 -23.56 -11.42
C GLU A 431 11.82 -22.83 -10.30
N ARG A 432 12.60 -21.82 -10.69
CA ARG A 432 13.23 -20.87 -9.78
C ARG A 432 12.34 -19.65 -9.55
N HIS A 433 12.20 -19.22 -8.30
CA HIS A 433 11.50 -17.99 -7.99
C HIS A 433 12.34 -16.76 -8.35
N GLU A 434 11.71 -15.58 -8.35
CA GLU A 434 12.39 -14.30 -8.61
C GLU A 434 13.46 -13.97 -7.56
N ALA A 435 13.35 -14.53 -6.35
CA ALA A 435 14.29 -14.33 -5.25
C ALA A 435 14.81 -15.65 -4.70
N ARG A 436 16.11 -15.72 -4.43
CA ARG A 436 16.81 -16.91 -3.92
C ARG A 436 16.30 -17.32 -2.54
N ARG A 437 15.89 -16.35 -1.72
CA ARG A 437 15.34 -16.63 -0.39
C ARG A 437 14.04 -17.44 -0.44
N ILE A 438 13.17 -17.19 -1.42
CA ILE A 438 11.91 -17.94 -1.59
C ILE A 438 12.22 -19.40 -1.94
N ASP A 439 13.20 -19.63 -2.83
CA ASP A 439 13.69 -20.97 -3.12
C ASP A 439 14.26 -21.66 -1.87
N ASN A 440 15.02 -20.93 -1.05
CA ASN A 440 15.57 -21.46 0.20
C ASN A 440 14.50 -21.75 1.26
N GLN A 441 13.42 -20.98 1.30
CA GLN A 441 12.26 -21.27 2.15
C GLN A 441 11.58 -22.57 1.72
N LEU A 442 11.41 -22.79 0.41
CA LEU A 442 10.89 -24.04 -0.12
C LEU A 442 11.80 -25.23 0.26
N ARG A 443 13.12 -25.11 0.08
CA ARG A 443 14.09 -26.13 0.56
C ARG A 443 14.01 -26.35 2.07
N GLY A 444 13.83 -25.27 2.83
CA GLY A 444 13.71 -25.23 4.29
C GLY A 444 12.50 -25.98 4.86
N ARG A 445 11.55 -26.38 4.01
CA ARG A 445 10.45 -27.27 4.41
C ARG A 445 10.93 -28.68 4.75
N ALA A 446 12.05 -29.13 4.18
CA ALA A 446 12.69 -30.42 4.50
C ALA A 446 13.89 -30.28 5.44
N GLY A 447 14.22 -31.38 6.12
CA GLY A 447 15.40 -31.51 6.98
C GLY A 447 15.32 -30.74 8.31
N ARG A 448 14.11 -30.55 8.85
CA ARG A 448 13.87 -29.82 10.09
C ARG A 448 14.33 -30.63 11.31
N GLN A 449 14.82 -29.95 12.34
CA GLN A 449 15.34 -30.58 13.57
C GLN A 449 16.34 -31.74 13.29
N GLY A 450 17.16 -31.60 12.25
CA GLY A 450 18.15 -32.59 11.85
C GLY A 450 17.57 -33.86 11.20
N ASP A 451 16.29 -33.85 10.81
CA ASP A 451 15.70 -34.92 10.02
C ASP A 451 16.39 -35.05 8.65
N GLU A 452 16.27 -36.23 8.04
CA GLU A 452 16.73 -36.45 6.66
C GLU A 452 15.76 -35.82 5.67
N GLY A 453 16.27 -35.46 4.50
CA GLY A 453 15.47 -34.88 3.44
C GLY A 453 16.31 -34.54 2.22
N VAL A 454 15.63 -34.29 1.11
CA VAL A 454 16.27 -33.99 -0.18
C VAL A 454 15.56 -32.79 -0.80
N SER A 455 16.31 -31.90 -1.44
CA SER A 455 15.72 -30.87 -2.32
C SER A 455 16.34 -30.93 -3.71
N VAL A 456 15.52 -30.71 -4.74
CA VAL A 456 15.95 -30.64 -6.13
C VAL A 456 15.08 -29.62 -6.88
N PHE A 457 15.70 -28.87 -7.80
CA PHE A 457 14.98 -27.95 -8.68
C PHE A 457 15.10 -28.40 -10.12
N PHE A 458 13.99 -28.31 -10.84
CA PHE A 458 13.89 -28.55 -12.28
C PHE A 458 13.72 -27.19 -12.96
N ILE A 459 14.51 -26.91 -13.99
CA ILE A 459 14.53 -25.62 -14.69
C ILE A 459 14.45 -25.89 -16.18
N SER A 460 13.65 -25.12 -16.91
CA SER A 460 13.66 -25.10 -18.37
C SER A 460 14.26 -23.79 -18.89
N LEU A 461 14.92 -23.83 -20.04
CA LEU A 461 15.32 -22.62 -20.77
C LEU A 461 14.13 -21.78 -21.24
N GLU A 462 12.93 -22.38 -21.29
CA GLU A 462 11.66 -21.73 -21.63
C GLU A 462 10.92 -21.17 -20.40
N ASP A 463 11.46 -21.31 -19.19
CA ASP A 463 10.86 -20.74 -17.99
C ASP A 463 10.89 -19.21 -18.01
N ASP A 464 9.94 -18.56 -17.31
CA ASP A 464 9.77 -17.11 -17.30
C ASP A 464 11.04 -16.36 -16.87
N LEU A 465 11.75 -16.93 -15.88
CA LEU A 465 13.03 -16.39 -15.41
C LEU A 465 14.09 -16.38 -16.53
N MET A 466 14.16 -17.46 -17.30
CA MET A 466 15.18 -17.68 -18.34
C MET A 466 14.85 -16.90 -19.61
N LYS A 467 13.57 -16.81 -19.98
CA LYS A 467 13.07 -15.95 -21.07
C LYS A 467 13.45 -14.49 -20.85
N ARG A 468 13.30 -13.98 -19.62
CA ARG A 468 13.68 -12.61 -19.26
C ARG A 468 15.19 -12.35 -19.31
N PHE A 469 16.02 -13.39 -19.13
CA PHE A 469 17.47 -13.26 -19.02
C PHE A 469 18.22 -14.27 -19.89
N GLY A 470 18.36 -13.95 -21.18
CA GLY A 470 19.32 -14.61 -22.06
C GLY A 470 18.87 -15.95 -22.66
N GLY A 471 17.57 -16.25 -22.64
CA GLY A 471 16.99 -17.44 -23.27
C GLY A 471 17.45 -17.68 -24.70
N GLU A 472 17.52 -16.65 -25.54
CA GLU A 472 17.99 -16.78 -26.94
C GLU A 472 19.48 -17.17 -27.05
N ARG A 473 20.33 -16.61 -26.18
CA ARG A 473 21.77 -16.89 -26.19
C ARG A 473 22.05 -18.31 -25.68
N MET A 474 21.23 -18.80 -24.74
CA MET A 474 21.28 -20.16 -24.22
C MET A 474 20.69 -21.18 -25.19
N LYS A 475 19.57 -20.84 -25.85
CA LYS A 475 18.98 -21.68 -26.90
C LYS A 475 19.96 -21.88 -28.05
N ALA A 476 20.69 -20.83 -28.45
CA ALA A 476 21.76 -20.94 -29.47
C ALA A 476 22.96 -21.80 -29.05
N ILE A 477 23.28 -21.90 -27.75
CA ILE A 477 24.31 -22.81 -27.23
C ILE A 477 23.77 -24.25 -27.20
N TYR A 478 22.50 -24.43 -26.84
CA TYR A 478 21.83 -25.74 -26.77
C TYR A 478 21.59 -26.36 -28.15
N GLU A 479 21.09 -25.58 -29.12
CA GLU A 479 20.87 -26.00 -30.51
C GLU A 479 22.18 -26.48 -31.18
N LYS A 480 23.33 -25.98 -30.73
CA LYS A 480 24.65 -26.47 -31.17
C LYS A 480 25.06 -27.80 -30.55
N SER A 481 24.48 -28.20 -29.43
CA SER A 481 24.85 -29.40 -28.67
C SER A 481 24.12 -30.69 -29.13
N LYS A 482 23.10 -30.60 -30.00
CA LYS A 482 22.34 -31.76 -30.54
C LYS A 482 21.87 -32.79 -29.47
N MET A 483 21.41 -32.32 -28.31
CA MET A 483 20.89 -33.19 -27.24
C MET A 483 19.38 -33.42 -27.43
N GLU A 484 18.92 -34.61 -27.06
CA GLU A 484 17.49 -34.96 -27.04
C GLU A 484 16.74 -34.08 -26.02
N GLU A 485 15.44 -33.85 -26.24
CA GLU A 485 14.62 -32.95 -25.38
C GLU A 485 14.52 -33.40 -23.91
N ASP A 486 14.70 -34.70 -23.66
CA ASP A 486 14.59 -35.33 -22.34
C ASP A 486 15.93 -35.47 -21.59
N GLU A 487 17.05 -35.09 -22.20
CA GLU A 487 18.36 -35.16 -21.54
C GLU A 487 18.62 -33.97 -20.61
N CYS A 488 19.03 -34.27 -19.38
CA CYS A 488 19.34 -33.26 -18.37
C CYS A 488 20.75 -32.69 -18.59
N LEU A 489 20.84 -31.36 -18.65
CA LEU A 489 22.11 -30.64 -18.66
C LEU A 489 22.63 -30.47 -17.22
N GLU A 490 23.51 -31.36 -16.78
CA GLU A 490 24.25 -31.17 -15.53
C GLU A 490 25.51 -30.33 -15.78
N ALA A 491 25.36 -29.00 -15.80
CA ALA A 491 26.51 -28.09 -15.91
C ALA A 491 26.50 -27.03 -14.81
N ASN A 492 27.49 -27.08 -13.91
CA ASN A 492 27.74 -26.07 -12.86
C ASN A 492 27.79 -24.62 -13.39
N VAL A 493 28.09 -24.43 -14.68
CA VAL A 493 28.12 -23.12 -15.35
C VAL A 493 26.70 -22.54 -15.48
N LEU A 494 25.71 -23.36 -15.78
CA LEU A 494 24.32 -22.93 -15.97
C LEU A 494 23.68 -22.51 -14.64
N SER A 495 23.95 -23.22 -13.54
CA SER A 495 23.46 -22.84 -12.21
C SER A 495 23.94 -21.46 -11.78
N ARG A 496 25.20 -21.08 -12.09
CA ARG A 496 25.71 -19.73 -11.81
C ARG A 496 25.02 -18.63 -12.61
N LEU A 497 24.59 -18.94 -13.84
CA LEU A 497 23.84 -17.99 -14.68
C LEU A 497 22.44 -17.75 -14.13
N VAL A 498 21.77 -18.81 -13.65
CA VAL A 498 20.49 -18.71 -12.95
C VAL A 498 20.62 -17.84 -11.70
N GLU A 499 21.64 -18.09 -10.87
CA GLU A 499 21.91 -17.27 -9.68
C GLU A 499 22.17 -15.80 -10.06
N TYR A 500 22.89 -15.55 -11.17
CA TYR A 500 23.10 -14.19 -11.67
C TYR A 500 21.80 -13.53 -12.10
N ALA A 501 20.91 -14.24 -12.81
CA ALA A 501 19.60 -13.73 -13.21
C ALA A 501 18.73 -13.36 -12.00
N GLN A 502 18.67 -14.23 -10.99
CA GLN A 502 17.96 -13.96 -9.72
C GLN A 502 18.50 -12.69 -9.04
N LYS A 503 19.83 -12.58 -8.90
CA LYS A 503 20.47 -11.40 -8.29
C LYS A 503 20.16 -10.09 -9.03
N GLN A 504 20.06 -10.13 -10.35
CA GLN A 504 19.65 -8.96 -11.15
C GLN A 504 18.19 -8.56 -10.89
N ILE A 505 17.29 -9.53 -10.74
CA ILE A 505 15.88 -9.27 -10.44
C ILE A 505 15.73 -8.74 -9.02
N GLU A 506 16.38 -9.36 -8.04
CA GLU A 506 16.42 -8.88 -6.66
C GLU A 506 16.93 -7.43 -6.60
N GLY A 507 18.00 -7.11 -7.33
CA GLY A 507 18.52 -5.74 -7.43
C GLY A 507 17.52 -4.74 -8.05
N ARG A 508 16.74 -5.15 -9.05
CA ARG A 508 15.67 -4.32 -9.64
C ARG A 508 14.53 -4.10 -8.65
N HIS A 509 14.09 -5.15 -7.96
CA HIS A 509 13.05 -5.06 -6.93
C HIS A 509 13.49 -4.17 -5.76
N PHE A 510 14.75 -4.30 -5.32
CA PHE A 510 15.34 -3.44 -4.32
C PHE A 510 15.34 -1.97 -4.76
N ALA A 511 15.74 -1.68 -6.00
CA ALA A 511 15.73 -0.31 -6.53
C ALA A 511 14.31 0.27 -6.60
N ALA A 512 13.33 -0.53 -7.02
CA ALA A 512 11.92 -0.12 -7.05
C ALA A 512 11.40 0.21 -5.64
N ARG A 513 11.64 -0.68 -4.66
CA ARG A 513 11.27 -0.45 -3.25
C ARG A 513 11.95 0.78 -2.67
N LYS A 514 13.25 0.95 -2.92
CA LYS A 514 14.01 2.12 -2.48
C LYS A 514 13.40 3.40 -3.04
N SER A 515 13.03 3.41 -4.31
CA SER A 515 12.38 4.58 -4.93
C SER A 515 11.03 4.88 -4.29
N VAL A 516 10.17 3.86 -4.10
CA VAL A 516 8.88 4.02 -3.41
C VAL A 516 9.06 4.61 -2.00
N LEU A 517 10.03 4.10 -1.24
CA LEU A 517 10.36 4.61 0.10
C LEU A 517 10.84 6.07 0.06
N GLN A 518 11.69 6.44 -0.89
CA GLN A 518 12.19 7.81 -1.00
C GLN A 518 11.07 8.84 -1.23
N TYR A 519 10.09 8.52 -2.07
CA TYR A 519 8.92 9.38 -2.26
C TYR A 519 8.04 9.41 -1.01
N ASP A 520 7.80 8.26 -0.37
CA ASP A 520 6.99 8.22 0.85
C ASP A 520 7.69 8.88 2.04
N ASP A 521 9.03 8.92 2.11
CA ASP A 521 9.76 9.61 3.18
C ASP A 521 9.46 11.13 3.19
N VAL A 522 9.32 11.74 2.02
CA VAL A 522 8.90 13.15 1.89
C VAL A 522 7.49 13.32 2.44
N MET A 523 6.56 12.46 2.02
CA MET A 523 5.18 12.47 2.53
C MET A 523 5.10 12.15 4.02
N ASN A 524 5.97 11.28 4.53
CA ASN A 524 5.96 10.84 5.92
C ASN A 524 6.38 11.98 6.86
N GLN A 525 7.35 12.82 6.46
CA GLN A 525 7.71 14.02 7.23
C GLN A 525 6.50 14.97 7.37
N GLN A 526 5.78 15.22 6.29
CA GLN A 526 4.56 16.04 6.29
C GLN A 526 3.46 15.39 7.13
N ARG A 527 3.27 14.07 6.99
CA ARG A 527 2.29 13.27 7.72
C ARG A 527 2.50 13.34 9.24
N ILE A 528 3.74 13.20 9.71
CA ILE A 528 4.05 13.28 11.16
C ILE A 528 3.63 14.63 11.72
N ILE A 529 3.91 15.72 11.00
CA ILE A 529 3.51 17.07 11.42
C ILE A 529 1.99 17.18 11.46
N MET A 530 1.31 16.79 10.38
CA MET A 530 -0.15 16.91 10.27
C MET A 530 -0.88 16.05 11.29
N TYR A 531 -0.51 14.78 11.43
CA TYR A 531 -1.12 13.87 12.40
C TYR A 531 -0.80 14.28 13.83
N GLY A 532 0.40 14.80 14.08
CA GLY A 532 0.77 15.38 15.38
C GLY A 532 -0.13 16.56 15.76
N GLN A 533 -0.34 17.52 14.86
CA GLN A 533 -1.24 18.66 15.12
C GLN A 533 -2.69 18.21 15.28
N ARG A 534 -3.15 17.32 14.40
CA ARG A 534 -4.49 16.73 14.47
C ARG A 534 -4.75 16.04 15.81
N MET A 535 -3.78 15.29 16.32
CA MET A 535 -3.90 14.58 17.59
C MET A 535 -4.00 15.54 18.79
N LYS A 536 -3.26 16.65 18.78
CA LYS A 536 -3.36 17.70 19.81
C LYS A 536 -4.78 18.28 19.87
N VAL A 537 -5.32 18.61 18.70
CA VAL A 537 -6.69 19.12 18.53
C VAL A 537 -7.71 18.10 19.07
N LEU A 538 -7.57 16.80 18.73
CA LEU A 538 -8.45 15.73 19.21
C LEU A 538 -8.38 15.46 20.70
N ARG A 539 -7.20 15.59 21.33
CA ARG A 539 -7.02 15.44 22.79
C ARG A 539 -7.66 16.57 23.60
N GLY A 540 -8.21 17.59 22.94
CA GLY A 540 -8.88 18.69 23.58
C GLY A 540 -7.93 19.79 24.05
N GLU A 541 -6.70 19.85 23.54
CA GLU A 541 -5.80 20.98 23.80
C GLU A 541 -6.45 22.30 23.35
N ASN A 542 -6.12 23.38 24.05
CA ASN A 542 -6.65 24.69 23.75
C ASN A 542 -6.09 25.18 22.40
N VAL A 543 -6.97 25.36 21.41
CA VAL A 543 -6.62 25.82 20.06
C VAL A 543 -6.77 27.34 19.90
N HIS A 544 -7.36 28.02 20.87
CA HIS A 544 -7.67 29.45 20.80
C HIS A 544 -6.40 30.30 20.62
N GLU A 545 -5.35 30.00 21.40
CA GLU A 545 -4.05 30.66 21.28
C GLU A 545 -3.40 30.45 19.89
N GLN A 546 -3.68 29.31 19.26
CA GLN A 546 -3.17 29.04 17.91
C GLN A 546 -3.94 29.85 16.87
N VAL A 547 -5.28 29.93 17.01
CA VAL A 547 -6.13 30.74 16.12
C VAL A 547 -5.75 32.21 16.19
N ILE A 548 -5.51 32.77 17.38
CA ILE A 548 -5.08 34.17 17.54
C ILE A 548 -3.77 34.42 16.77
N LYS A 549 -2.82 33.48 16.82
CA LYS A 549 -1.54 33.61 16.08
C LYS A 549 -1.71 33.64 14.57
N TYR A 550 -2.84 33.16 14.03
CA TYR A 550 -3.11 33.20 12.58
C TYR A 550 -3.75 34.52 12.11
N ILE A 551 -4.31 35.31 13.04
CA ILE A 551 -4.99 36.56 12.71
C ILE A 551 -4.05 37.60 12.07
N PRO A 552 -2.83 37.85 12.57
CA PRO A 552 -1.92 38.84 11.98
C PRO A 552 -1.63 38.57 10.49
N ASP A 553 -1.29 37.32 10.15
CA ASP A 553 -0.95 36.92 8.78
C ASP A 553 -2.18 37.08 7.85
N TYR A 554 -3.37 36.72 8.33
CA TYR A 554 -4.62 36.89 7.58
C TYR A 554 -4.99 38.37 7.36
N VAL A 555 -4.74 39.22 8.36
CA VAL A 555 -4.92 40.67 8.26
C VAL A 555 -3.97 41.24 7.23
N GLU A 556 -2.68 40.88 7.29
CA GLU A 556 -1.69 41.33 6.33
C GLU A 556 -2.06 40.94 4.90
N SER A 557 -2.42 39.68 4.66
CA SER A 557 -2.87 39.19 3.35
C SER A 557 -4.11 39.95 2.83
N THR A 558 -5.07 40.24 3.71
CA THR A 558 -6.28 41.01 3.37
C THR A 558 -5.94 42.44 2.97
N VAL A 559 -5.05 43.11 3.71
CA VAL A 559 -4.62 44.48 3.40
C VAL A 559 -3.83 44.50 2.08
N ARG A 560 -2.85 43.60 1.89
CA ARG A 560 -2.07 43.47 0.65
C ARG A 560 -2.95 43.27 -0.59
N THR A 561 -4.07 42.56 -0.46
CA THR A 561 -5.01 42.35 -1.57
C THR A 561 -5.85 43.59 -1.87
N ALA A 562 -6.13 44.42 -0.85
CA ALA A 562 -7.02 45.57 -0.95
C ALA A 562 -6.32 46.86 -1.40
N VAL A 563 -5.04 47.02 -1.07
CA VAL A 563 -4.27 48.25 -1.34
C VAL A 563 -2.93 47.93 -1.99
N ASN A 564 -2.42 48.86 -2.80
CA ASN A 564 -1.07 48.75 -3.32
C ASN A 564 -0.06 49.04 -2.18
N THR A 565 0.76 48.05 -1.83
CA THR A 565 1.75 48.17 -0.75
C THR A 565 2.97 49.01 -1.10
N ASP A 566 3.20 49.29 -2.39
CA ASP A 566 4.35 50.08 -2.85
C ASP A 566 4.14 51.59 -2.65
N VAL A 567 2.91 52.00 -2.31
CA VAL A 567 2.57 53.40 -2.03
C VAL A 567 2.32 53.62 -0.55
N GLU A 568 2.65 54.82 -0.08
CA GLU A 568 2.47 55.21 1.33
C GLU A 568 0.99 55.06 1.77
N PRO A 569 0.74 54.65 3.03
CA PRO A 569 -0.61 54.47 3.57
C PRO A 569 -1.55 55.67 3.42
N SER A 570 -0.99 56.89 3.40
CA SER A 570 -1.72 58.15 3.17
C SER A 570 -2.43 58.20 1.81
N LYS A 571 -1.97 57.43 0.82
CA LYS A 571 -2.51 57.35 -0.54
C LYS A 571 -3.43 56.15 -0.76
N TRP A 572 -3.65 55.32 0.25
CA TRP A 572 -4.56 54.18 0.14
C TRP A 572 -6.00 54.65 0.02
N ASN A 573 -6.79 53.93 -0.78
CA ASN A 573 -8.22 54.19 -0.86
C ASN A 573 -8.92 53.66 0.40
N VAL A 574 -9.41 54.58 1.23
CA VAL A 574 -10.07 54.29 2.51
C VAL A 574 -11.33 53.45 2.32
N ASP A 575 -12.09 53.71 1.27
CA ASP A 575 -13.37 53.04 1.01
C ASP A 575 -13.14 51.58 0.59
N ASP A 576 -12.17 51.34 -0.29
CA ASP A 576 -11.81 49.99 -0.74
C ASP A 576 -11.21 49.17 0.42
N LEU A 577 -10.37 49.79 1.24
CA LEU A 577 -9.77 49.14 2.41
C LEU A 577 -10.85 48.80 3.46
N ASN A 578 -11.72 49.73 3.84
CA ASN A 578 -12.80 49.45 4.78
C ASN A 578 -13.75 48.38 4.26
N ARG A 579 -14.10 48.40 2.96
CA ARG A 579 -14.92 47.34 2.35
C ARG A 579 -14.26 45.97 2.48
N ALA A 580 -12.96 45.87 2.21
CA ALA A 580 -12.23 44.61 2.36
C ALA A 580 -12.15 44.14 3.83
N LEU A 581 -11.89 45.08 4.76
CA LEU A 581 -11.87 44.80 6.20
C LEU A 581 -13.24 44.33 6.70
N GLU A 582 -14.34 44.98 6.31
CA GLU A 582 -15.69 44.60 6.73
C GLU A 582 -16.15 43.29 6.08
N GLN A 583 -15.76 43.03 4.83
CA GLN A 583 -16.12 41.78 4.17
C GLN A 583 -15.44 40.56 4.81
N ARG A 584 -14.20 40.70 5.30
CA ARG A 584 -13.38 39.55 5.73
C ARG A 584 -13.08 39.50 7.23
N LEU A 585 -12.87 40.65 7.87
CA LEU A 585 -12.27 40.73 9.21
C LEU A 585 -13.22 41.27 10.28
N LEU A 586 -13.88 42.40 10.00
CA LEU A 586 -14.68 43.16 10.97
C LEU A 586 -16.19 43.01 10.71
N PRO A 587 -17.06 43.35 11.68
CA PRO A 587 -18.50 43.49 11.43
C PRO A 587 -18.81 44.54 10.36
N GLU A 588 -19.94 44.40 9.67
CA GLU A 588 -20.39 45.40 8.68
C GLU A 588 -20.71 46.75 9.34
N GLY A 589 -20.30 47.85 8.71
CA GLY A 589 -20.53 49.21 9.21
C GLY A 589 -19.55 49.68 10.29
N THR A 590 -18.41 49.00 10.47
CA THR A 590 -17.40 49.40 11.45
C THR A 590 -16.60 50.64 11.02
N ASN A 591 -16.41 50.86 9.71
CA ASN A 591 -15.67 51.99 9.12
C ASN A 591 -14.41 52.37 9.92
N TYR A 592 -13.58 51.37 10.24
CA TYR A 592 -12.54 51.50 11.26
C TYR A 592 -11.40 52.42 10.82
N VAL A 593 -11.04 52.39 9.53
CA VAL A 593 -9.95 53.18 8.96
C VAL A 593 -10.51 54.51 8.46
N THR A 594 -9.86 55.61 8.83
CA THR A 594 -10.20 56.97 8.36
C THR A 594 -8.96 57.62 7.75
N GLN A 595 -9.15 58.61 6.87
CA GLN A 595 -8.05 59.34 6.23
C GLN A 595 -7.05 59.89 7.26
N GLU A 596 -7.56 60.44 8.38
CA GLU A 596 -6.74 60.97 9.48
C GLU A 596 -5.87 59.91 10.20
N LYS A 597 -6.30 58.64 10.20
CA LYS A 597 -5.52 57.54 10.77
C LYS A 597 -4.44 57.08 9.80
N LEU A 598 -4.76 57.00 8.51
CA LEU A 598 -3.81 56.62 7.46
C LEU A 598 -2.68 57.63 7.28
N GLU A 599 -2.93 58.92 7.51
CA GLU A 599 -1.88 59.95 7.52
C GLU A 599 -0.91 59.81 8.70
N LYS A 600 -1.31 59.11 9.77
CA LYS A 600 -0.52 58.93 11.01
C LYS A 600 0.10 57.54 11.14
N TRP A 601 -0.23 56.62 10.23
CA TRP A 601 0.24 55.23 10.29
C TRP A 601 1.25 54.99 9.19
N ASP A 602 2.36 54.33 9.55
CA ASP A 602 3.16 53.60 8.57
C ASP A 602 2.52 52.22 8.30
N TYR A 603 3.05 51.47 7.34
CA TYR A 603 2.52 50.15 6.96
C TYR A 603 2.47 49.20 8.17
N ASP A 604 3.57 49.09 8.92
CA ASP A 604 3.68 48.16 10.05
C ASP A 604 2.74 48.52 11.21
N VAL A 605 2.58 49.81 11.49
CA VAL A 605 1.66 50.34 12.50
C VAL A 605 0.22 50.13 12.05
N ALA A 606 -0.10 50.34 10.77
CA ALA A 606 -1.43 50.07 10.24
C ALA A 606 -1.81 48.60 10.42
N ILE A 607 -0.95 47.66 10.03
CA ILE A 607 -1.18 46.22 10.22
C ILE A 607 -1.36 45.88 11.70
N LYS A 608 -0.50 46.38 12.59
CA LYS A 608 -0.63 46.13 14.05
C LYS A 608 -1.93 46.67 14.64
N GLN A 609 -2.36 47.88 14.24
CA GLN A 609 -3.58 48.49 14.75
C GLN A 609 -4.84 47.81 14.23
N ILE A 610 -4.84 47.37 12.97
CA ILE A 610 -5.93 46.58 12.40
C ILE A 610 -5.99 45.20 13.06
N THR A 611 -4.84 44.53 13.23
CA THR A 611 -4.74 43.23 13.91
C THR A 611 -5.31 43.29 15.32
N LYS A 612 -4.88 44.26 16.13
CA LYS A 612 -5.38 44.44 17.50
C LYS A 612 -6.89 44.69 17.54
N ARG A 613 -7.44 45.42 16.56
CA ARG A 613 -8.89 45.63 16.46
C ARG A 613 -9.63 44.34 16.10
N THR A 614 -9.09 43.56 15.18
CA THR A 614 -9.65 42.27 14.75
C THR A 614 -9.63 41.26 15.89
N GLU A 615 -8.52 41.13 16.62
CA GLU A 615 -8.42 40.28 17.82
C GLU A 615 -9.49 40.64 18.85
N LYS A 616 -9.63 41.94 19.14
CA LYS A 616 -10.66 42.42 20.07
C LYS A 616 -12.08 42.12 19.57
N ALA A 617 -12.36 42.31 18.28
CA ALA A 617 -13.66 41.99 17.71
C ALA A 617 -13.96 40.48 17.77
N TYR A 618 -12.93 39.65 17.63
CA TYR A 618 -13.04 38.21 17.77
C TYR A 618 -13.36 37.79 19.21
N GLU A 619 -12.67 38.35 20.20
CA GLU A 619 -12.95 38.12 21.63
C GLU A 619 -14.35 38.60 22.03
N GLU A 620 -14.76 39.79 21.57
CA GLU A 620 -16.11 40.34 21.76
C GLU A 620 -17.17 39.35 21.24
N LYS A 621 -16.97 38.82 20.03
CA LYS A 621 -17.85 37.82 19.41
C LYS A 621 -17.94 36.53 20.23
N ILE A 622 -16.82 36.03 20.74
CA ILE A 622 -16.79 34.82 21.57
C ILE A 622 -17.63 35.03 22.84
N ALA A 623 -17.44 36.19 23.49
CA ALA A 623 -18.17 36.52 24.71
C ALA A 623 -19.68 36.66 24.47
N ASP A 624 -20.09 37.23 23.34
CA ASP A 624 -21.50 37.39 22.97
C ASP A 624 -22.16 36.04 22.65
N LEU A 625 -21.51 35.21 21.83
CA LEU A 625 -22.02 33.87 21.50
C LEU A 625 -22.11 32.94 22.72
N GLN A 626 -21.15 33.04 23.64
CA GLN A 626 -21.16 32.29 24.90
C GLN A 626 -22.37 32.67 25.77
N LYS A 627 -22.72 33.96 25.82
CA LYS A 627 -23.89 34.46 26.57
C LYS A 627 -25.21 34.06 25.91
N GLU A 628 -25.29 34.11 24.58
CA GLU A 628 -26.53 33.85 23.84
C GLU A 628 -26.87 32.35 23.73
N THR A 629 -25.87 31.49 23.55
CA THR A 629 -26.08 30.07 23.23
C THR A 629 -25.65 29.10 24.32
N GLY A 630 -24.80 29.53 25.26
CA GLY A 630 -24.21 28.66 26.29
C GLY A 630 -23.20 27.64 25.75
N ILE A 631 -22.86 27.67 24.46
CA ILE A 631 -21.93 26.73 23.81
C ILE A 631 -20.49 27.19 24.07
N ASN A 632 -19.60 26.26 24.43
CA ASN A 632 -18.17 26.53 24.50
C ASN A 632 -17.60 26.78 23.10
N PHE A 633 -17.20 28.02 22.81
CA PHE A 633 -16.68 28.39 21.50
C PHE A 633 -15.37 27.65 21.13
N GLY A 634 -14.60 27.20 22.12
CA GLY A 634 -13.39 26.40 21.86
C GLY A 634 -13.68 25.07 21.16
N ASP A 635 -14.86 24.49 21.35
CA ASP A 635 -15.28 23.29 20.61
C ASP A 635 -15.59 23.60 19.14
N VAL A 636 -16.10 24.81 18.87
CA VAL A 636 -16.37 25.32 17.52
C VAL A 636 -15.06 25.60 16.78
N GLU A 637 -14.10 26.25 17.44
CA GLU A 637 -12.74 26.44 16.92
C GLU A 637 -12.09 25.11 16.55
N ARG A 638 -12.17 24.13 17.45
CA ARG A 638 -11.63 22.78 17.25
C ARG A 638 -12.27 22.09 16.04
N GLN A 639 -13.60 22.11 15.94
CA GLN A 639 -14.31 21.45 14.85
C GLN A 639 -14.02 22.08 13.49
N ILE A 640 -13.97 23.42 13.41
CA ILE A 640 -13.68 24.14 12.16
C ILE A 640 -12.24 23.91 11.74
N LEU A 641 -11.28 24.03 12.66
CA LEU A 641 -9.88 23.77 12.39
C LEU A 641 -9.67 22.33 11.91
N LEU A 642 -10.21 21.35 12.63
CA LEU A 642 -10.09 19.92 12.27
C LEU A 642 -10.67 19.65 10.88
N ARG A 643 -11.85 20.20 10.57
CA ARG A 643 -12.49 20.04 9.26
C ARG A 643 -11.65 20.64 8.13
N ASN A 644 -11.08 21.83 8.34
CA ASN A 644 -10.23 22.48 7.35
C ASN A 644 -8.91 21.74 7.15
N VAL A 645 -8.30 21.27 8.24
CA VAL A 645 -7.11 20.42 8.21
C VAL A 645 -7.38 19.15 7.40
N ASP A 646 -8.43 18.40 7.75
CA ASP A 646 -8.75 17.12 7.11
C ASP A 646 -9.02 17.30 5.60
N ARG A 647 -9.80 18.33 5.22
CA ARG A 647 -10.09 18.61 3.80
C ARG A 647 -8.84 18.95 2.99
N ASN A 648 -8.07 19.94 3.44
CA ASN A 648 -6.88 20.40 2.71
C ASN A 648 -5.79 19.32 2.69
N TRP A 649 -5.68 18.51 3.75
CA TRP A 649 -4.75 17.40 3.80
C TRP A 649 -5.09 16.29 2.81
N ILE A 650 -6.38 15.93 2.68
CA ILE A 650 -6.82 14.95 1.67
C ILE A 650 -6.52 15.46 0.26
N ASP A 651 -6.85 16.73 -0.03
CA ASP A 651 -6.56 17.33 -1.33
C ASP A 651 -5.06 17.38 -1.62
N HIS A 652 -4.24 17.65 -0.59
CA HIS A 652 -2.78 17.62 -0.70
C HIS A 652 -2.22 16.23 -0.96
N ILE A 653 -2.72 15.18 -0.27
CA ILE A 653 -2.30 13.80 -0.55
C ILE A 653 -2.60 13.43 -2.01
N ASP A 654 -3.78 13.79 -2.49
CA ASP A 654 -4.19 13.53 -3.88
C ASP A 654 -3.29 14.26 -4.88
N ALA A 655 -3.03 15.55 -4.63
CA ALA A 655 -2.13 16.35 -5.45
C ALA A 655 -0.68 15.82 -5.43
N MET A 656 -0.21 15.30 -4.29
CA MET A 656 1.11 14.67 -4.15
C MET A 656 1.20 13.33 -4.88
N ASP A 657 0.11 12.57 -4.98
CA ASP A 657 0.05 11.35 -5.81
C ASP A 657 0.14 11.69 -7.30
N GLN A 658 -0.59 12.73 -7.74
CA GLN A 658 -0.53 13.24 -9.12
C GLN A 658 0.88 13.76 -9.44
N LEU A 659 1.48 14.55 -8.54
CA LEU A 659 2.85 15.06 -8.69
C LEU A 659 3.85 13.90 -8.83
N ARG A 660 3.74 12.85 -8.02
CA ARG A 660 4.63 11.68 -8.09
C ARG A 660 4.56 11.00 -9.46
N LYS A 661 3.37 10.93 -10.07
CA LYS A 661 3.20 10.36 -11.42
C LYS A 661 3.80 11.26 -12.50
N GLY A 662 3.63 12.57 -12.39
CA GLY A 662 4.13 13.55 -13.38
C GLY A 662 5.63 13.81 -13.31
N ILE A 663 6.25 13.75 -12.12
CA ILE A 663 7.65 14.16 -11.91
C ILE A 663 8.66 13.27 -12.64
N VAL A 664 8.28 12.04 -13.01
CA VAL A 664 9.13 11.12 -13.77
C VAL A 664 9.50 11.70 -15.13
N LEU A 665 8.65 12.53 -15.73
CA LEU A 665 8.93 13.22 -16.99
C LEU A 665 9.97 14.34 -16.86
N ARG A 666 10.25 14.84 -15.65
CA ARG A 666 11.35 15.80 -15.40
C ARG A 666 12.73 15.12 -15.33
N ALA A 667 12.78 13.80 -15.20
CA ALA A 667 14.03 13.03 -15.25
C ALA A 667 14.79 13.22 -16.57
N TYR A 668 14.08 13.58 -17.64
CA TYR A 668 14.67 13.91 -18.95
C TYR A 668 15.55 15.17 -18.90
N GLY A 669 15.32 16.08 -17.94
CA GLY A 669 16.06 17.33 -17.74
C GLY A 669 17.32 17.21 -16.86
N GLN A 670 17.92 16.02 -16.72
CA GLN A 670 19.13 15.76 -15.90
C GLN A 670 19.03 16.12 -14.39
N THR A 671 17.83 16.41 -13.89
CA THR A 671 17.59 16.68 -12.47
C THR A 671 17.08 15.42 -11.79
N ASP A 672 17.52 15.13 -10.56
CA ASP A 672 17.01 13.97 -9.80
C ASP A 672 15.51 14.17 -9.49
N PRO A 673 14.61 13.28 -9.96
CA PRO A 673 13.17 13.41 -9.75
C PRO A 673 12.77 13.48 -8.27
N VAL A 674 13.51 12.82 -7.37
CA VAL A 674 13.20 12.82 -5.93
C VAL A 674 13.48 14.19 -5.32
N ILE A 675 14.54 14.88 -5.77
CA ILE A 675 14.87 16.22 -5.30
C ILE A 675 13.83 17.22 -5.77
N ALA A 676 13.44 17.14 -7.05
CA ALA A 676 12.38 17.98 -7.61
C ALA A 676 11.04 17.75 -6.88
N TYR A 677 10.67 16.48 -6.67
CA TYR A 677 9.49 16.10 -5.89
C TYR A 677 9.51 16.67 -4.46
N LYS A 678 10.67 16.63 -3.78
CA LYS A 678 10.83 17.19 -2.44
C LYS A 678 10.65 18.70 -2.43
N GLN A 679 11.23 19.42 -3.39
CA GLN A 679 11.11 20.87 -3.48
C GLN A 679 9.67 21.31 -3.76
N GLU A 680 9.05 20.74 -4.79
CA GLU A 680 7.66 21.05 -5.17
C GLU A 680 6.68 20.62 -4.08
N GLY A 681 6.84 19.42 -3.53
CA GLY A 681 6.01 18.92 -2.45
C GLY A 681 6.12 19.73 -1.16
N SER A 682 7.29 20.33 -0.88
CA SER A 682 7.45 21.25 0.26
C SER A 682 6.76 22.59 0.01
N ALA A 683 6.81 23.11 -1.22
CA ALA A 683 6.10 24.34 -1.59
C ALA A 683 4.58 24.15 -1.48
N MET A 684 4.05 23.06 -2.04
CA MET A 684 2.63 22.69 -1.94
C MET A 684 2.18 22.51 -0.48
N PHE A 685 3.04 21.93 0.36
CA PHE A 685 2.74 21.74 1.78
C PHE A 685 2.67 23.06 2.55
N ASN A 686 3.58 24.00 2.29
CA ASN A 686 3.53 25.33 2.91
C ASN A 686 2.29 26.11 2.45
N GLU A 687 1.95 26.05 1.16
CA GLU A 687 0.73 26.65 0.62
C GLU A 687 -0.53 26.04 1.26
N MET A 688 -0.55 24.72 1.45
CA MET A 688 -1.64 24.02 2.15
C MET A 688 -1.78 24.54 3.59
N ILE A 689 -0.67 24.69 4.33
CA ILE A 689 -0.70 25.23 5.70
C ILE A 689 -1.27 26.65 5.72
N GLU A 690 -0.81 27.52 4.83
CA GLU A 690 -1.31 28.89 4.72
C GLU A 690 -2.81 28.92 4.39
N ARG A 691 -3.28 28.06 3.48
CA ARG A 691 -4.71 27.89 3.17
C ARG A 691 -5.51 27.42 4.38
N ILE A 692 -4.99 26.47 5.17
CA ILE A 692 -5.65 25.99 6.40
C ILE A 692 -5.81 27.15 7.39
N GLN A 693 -4.76 27.93 7.62
CA GLN A 693 -4.78 29.07 8.55
C GLN A 693 -5.79 30.13 8.09
N THR A 694 -5.66 30.57 6.84
CA THR A 694 -6.51 31.58 6.20
C THR A 694 -7.99 31.18 6.24
N ASN A 695 -8.32 29.96 5.79
CA ASN A 695 -9.70 29.48 5.76
C ASN A 695 -10.29 29.31 7.16
N THR A 696 -9.48 28.89 8.14
CA THR A 696 -9.93 28.74 9.53
C THR A 696 -10.28 30.09 10.14
N VAL A 697 -9.40 31.09 10.02
CA VAL A 697 -9.67 32.44 10.53
C VAL A 697 -10.86 33.07 9.82
N ALA A 698 -10.93 32.98 8.48
CA ALA A 698 -12.04 33.51 7.70
C ALA A 698 -13.40 32.94 8.13
N MET A 699 -13.48 31.61 8.31
CA MET A 699 -14.69 30.97 8.79
C MET A 699 -15.03 31.37 10.22
N LEU A 700 -14.05 31.42 11.13
CA LEU A 700 -14.29 31.74 12.54
C LEU A 700 -14.73 33.20 12.74
N LEU A 701 -14.17 34.15 12.00
CA LEU A 701 -14.59 35.56 12.07
C LEU A 701 -16.03 35.76 11.57
N LYS A 702 -16.48 34.97 10.59
CA LYS A 702 -17.81 35.13 9.97
C LYS A 702 -18.85 34.09 10.37
N VAL A 703 -18.49 33.06 11.15
CA VAL A 703 -19.45 32.02 11.58
C VAL A 703 -20.62 32.63 12.33
N ARG A 704 -21.84 32.24 11.97
CA ARG A 704 -23.07 32.53 12.71
C ARG A 704 -23.63 31.20 13.21
N ILE A 705 -23.93 31.11 14.49
CA ILE A 705 -24.44 29.88 15.11
C ILE A 705 -25.95 30.03 15.28
N GLU A 706 -26.73 29.28 14.51
CA GLU A 706 -28.18 29.19 14.71
C GLU A 706 -28.50 27.95 15.55
N VAL A 707 -29.04 28.16 16.75
CA VAL A 707 -29.54 27.05 17.57
C VAL A 707 -30.88 26.59 17.02
N ARG A 708 -30.88 25.56 16.16
CA ARG A 708 -32.12 24.89 15.76
C ARG A 708 -32.68 24.10 16.95
N GLN A 709 -33.73 24.61 17.57
CA GLN A 709 -34.54 23.82 18.50
C GLN A 709 -35.11 22.61 17.73
N ARG A 710 -34.68 21.40 18.09
CA ARG A 710 -35.34 20.18 17.57
C ARG A 710 -36.81 20.25 18.01
N PRO A 711 -37.79 20.20 17.08
CA PRO A 711 -39.18 20.09 17.49
C PRO A 711 -39.30 18.83 18.34
N ALA A 712 -39.87 18.97 19.53
CA ALA A 712 -40.05 17.87 20.46
C ALA A 712 -40.69 16.70 19.73
N THR A 713 -39.96 15.58 19.62
CA THR A 713 -40.53 14.32 19.15
C THR A 713 -41.76 14.06 19.99
N ARG A 714 -42.95 14.07 19.36
CA ARG A 714 -44.22 13.80 20.03
C ARG A 714 -44.12 12.39 20.60
N VAL A 715 -43.83 12.27 21.89
CA VAL A 715 -43.82 10.99 22.59
C VAL A 715 -45.26 10.50 22.56
N LEU A 716 -45.55 9.53 21.71
CA LEU A 716 -46.82 8.81 21.75
C LEU A 716 -46.94 8.22 23.16
N PRO A 717 -48.04 8.48 23.89
CA PRO A 717 -48.22 7.90 25.20
C PRO A 717 -48.21 6.39 25.07
N THR A 718 -47.30 5.76 25.81
CA THR A 718 -47.17 4.32 25.96
C THR A 718 -48.53 3.73 26.31
N ALA A 719 -49.03 2.80 25.50
CA ALA A 719 -50.29 2.12 25.71
C ALA A 719 -50.28 1.41 27.07
N SER A 720 -50.96 2.00 28.05
CA SER A 720 -51.27 1.35 29.31
C SER A 720 -52.50 0.46 29.12
N ARG A 721 -52.29 -0.84 29.40
CA ARG A 721 -53.26 -1.89 29.77
C ARG A 721 -54.57 -1.95 28.96
N PHE A 722 -54.62 -2.97 28.12
CA PHE A 722 -55.84 -3.62 27.65
C PHE A 722 -56.88 -3.80 28.77
N THR A 723 -58.06 -3.22 28.57
CA THR A 723 -59.31 -3.78 29.08
C THR A 723 -60.22 -4.03 27.88
N PRO A 724 -60.82 -5.22 27.72
CA PRO A 724 -61.66 -5.49 26.56
C PRO A 724 -63.06 -4.92 26.81
N ARG A 725 -63.56 -4.14 25.84
CA ARG A 725 -65.00 -3.85 25.70
C ARG A 725 -65.46 -4.24 24.29
N PRO A 726 -66.75 -4.61 24.13
CA PRO A 726 -67.22 -5.47 23.06
C PRO A 726 -67.48 -4.70 21.75
N GLN A 727 -67.28 -5.40 20.64
CA GLN A 727 -67.54 -4.93 19.28
C GLN A 727 -69.05 -4.85 18.98
N PRO A 728 -69.46 -3.89 18.12
CA PRO A 728 -70.58 -4.08 17.22
C PRO A 728 -70.13 -4.13 15.74
N ALA A 729 -71.03 -4.66 14.95
CA ALA A 729 -70.89 -5.33 13.66
C ALA A 729 -70.51 -4.47 12.44
N ALA A 730 -70.16 -5.20 11.38
CA ALA A 730 -69.69 -4.83 10.06
C ALA A 730 -70.70 -4.07 9.17
N GLU A 731 -70.18 -3.38 8.13
CA GLU A 731 -70.80 -3.29 6.80
C GLU A 731 -69.80 -2.86 5.69
N ASN A 732 -69.60 -3.79 4.72
CA ASN A 732 -69.45 -3.71 3.24
C ASN A 732 -69.13 -2.34 2.58
N ALA A 733 -68.37 -2.14 1.48
CA ALA A 733 -67.60 -2.86 0.43
C ALA A 733 -67.22 -1.73 -0.62
N PRO A 734 -66.63 -1.94 -1.83
CA PRO A 734 -66.01 -3.12 -2.44
C PRO A 734 -64.60 -2.86 -3.06
N ALA A 735 -63.99 -3.96 -3.55
CA ALA A 735 -62.73 -4.03 -4.29
C ALA A 735 -62.95 -4.38 -5.78
N ALA A 736 -61.99 -4.02 -6.64
CA ALA A 736 -61.70 -4.61 -7.97
C ALA A 736 -60.22 -4.28 -8.30
N GLU A 737 -59.25 -5.19 -8.26
CA GLU A 737 -58.87 -6.33 -9.15
C GLU A 737 -58.05 -5.98 -10.41
N ALA A 738 -56.78 -6.43 -10.44
CA ALA A 738 -56.08 -7.18 -11.53
C ALA A 738 -54.54 -7.14 -11.28
N GLN A 739 -53.90 -8.20 -10.73
CA GLN A 739 -53.26 -9.37 -11.40
C GLN A 739 -52.01 -9.01 -12.25
N ARG A 740 -50.81 -9.63 -12.23
CA ARG A 740 -50.16 -10.88 -11.73
C ARG A 740 -48.65 -10.81 -12.22
N PRO A 741 -47.72 -11.80 -12.05
CA PRO A 741 -47.47 -12.82 -11.01
C PRO A 741 -45.96 -13.04 -10.60
N ALA A 742 -45.80 -13.99 -9.65
CA ALA A 742 -44.66 -14.71 -9.00
C ALA A 742 -43.40 -15.08 -9.83
N ALA A 743 -42.22 -15.45 -9.27
CA ALA A 743 -41.97 -16.35 -8.12
C ALA A 743 -40.52 -16.32 -7.52
N ASN A 744 -40.44 -16.65 -6.21
CA ASN A 744 -39.52 -17.50 -5.38
C ASN A 744 -37.97 -17.52 -5.60
N GLU A 745 -37.08 -17.70 -4.61
CA GLU A 745 -37.05 -17.88 -3.12
C GLU A 745 -35.56 -17.81 -2.67
N ALA A 746 -35.15 -16.96 -1.71
CA ALA A 746 -34.79 -17.23 -0.28
C ALA A 746 -33.27 -17.48 0.00
N PRO A 747 -32.73 -17.33 1.25
CA PRO A 747 -33.28 -16.75 2.50
C PRO A 747 -32.38 -15.67 3.16
N ALA A 748 -32.98 -14.85 4.04
CA ALA A 748 -32.28 -13.94 4.96
C ALA A 748 -32.57 -14.34 6.42
N GLN A 749 -31.53 -14.42 7.25
CA GLN A 749 -31.60 -14.69 8.69
C GLN A 749 -31.56 -13.40 9.52
N ALA A 750 -32.11 -13.50 10.73
CA ALA A 750 -32.61 -12.46 11.62
C ALA A 750 -31.55 -11.64 12.40
N PRO A 751 -31.91 -10.47 12.94
CA PRO A 751 -31.10 -9.77 13.93
C PRO A 751 -31.46 -10.18 15.38
N VAL A 752 -30.45 -10.54 16.17
CA VAL A 752 -30.55 -10.84 17.61
C VAL A 752 -30.33 -9.57 18.42
N GLN A 753 -31.19 -9.37 19.41
CA GLN A 753 -31.24 -8.26 20.35
C GLN A 753 -30.20 -8.46 21.47
N ASN A 754 -29.40 -7.43 21.77
CA ASN A 754 -28.57 -7.40 22.98
C ASN A 754 -29.29 -6.65 24.11
N ALA A 755 -29.55 -7.37 25.19
CA ALA A 755 -30.07 -6.87 26.45
C ALA A 755 -28.96 -6.21 27.28
N ALA A 756 -29.29 -5.06 27.87
CA ALA A 756 -28.48 -4.37 28.85
C ALA A 756 -28.46 -5.13 30.19
N SER A 757 -27.30 -5.15 30.85
CA SER A 757 -27.21 -5.38 32.29
C SER A 757 -26.44 -4.23 32.94
N ALA A 758 -27.00 -3.77 34.05
CA ALA A 758 -26.59 -2.60 34.82
C ALA A 758 -25.38 -2.91 35.71
N SER A 759 -24.47 -1.94 35.88
CA SER A 759 -23.45 -1.96 36.93
C SER A 759 -23.70 -0.86 37.95
N ALA A 760 -23.77 -1.30 39.20
CA ALA A 760 -23.91 -0.50 40.39
C ALA A 760 -22.57 0.12 40.83
N GLN A 761 -22.68 1.26 41.52
CA GLN A 761 -21.62 2.00 42.16
C GLN A 761 -20.86 1.15 43.20
N SER A 762 -19.52 1.22 43.21
CA SER A 762 -18.75 1.09 44.45
C SER A 762 -17.43 1.86 44.36
N ALA A 763 -17.02 2.34 45.53
CA ALA A 763 -16.09 3.44 45.77
C ALA A 763 -14.61 3.10 45.52
N ALA A 764 -13.86 4.16 45.20
CA ALA A 764 -12.41 4.16 45.08
C ALA A 764 -11.69 3.94 46.43
N PRO A 765 -10.53 3.26 46.44
CA PRO A 765 -9.48 3.52 47.40
C PRO A 765 -8.33 4.33 46.79
N ALA A 766 -7.75 5.15 47.65
CA ALA A 766 -6.73 6.16 47.37
C ALA A 766 -5.39 5.59 46.88
N ALA A 767 -4.75 6.34 45.98
CA ALA A 767 -3.38 6.12 45.52
C ALA A 767 -2.36 6.54 46.61
N PRO A 768 -1.24 5.81 46.79
CA PRO A 768 -0.09 6.34 47.50
C PRO A 768 0.75 7.25 46.59
N HIS A 769 1.11 8.41 47.14
CA HIS A 769 2.06 9.39 46.59
C HIS A 769 3.44 8.76 46.34
N LEU A 770 4.01 9.04 45.16
CA LEU A 770 5.47 9.03 44.93
C LEU A 770 5.93 10.49 44.73
N PRO A 771 6.94 10.97 45.46
CA PRO A 771 7.45 12.33 45.35
C PRO A 771 8.60 12.44 44.34
N GLY A 772 8.63 13.57 43.62
CA GLY A 772 9.84 14.10 42.99
C GLY A 772 10.02 13.78 41.50
N LEU A 773 9.69 14.75 40.65
CA LEU A 773 10.38 15.05 39.40
C LEU A 773 9.99 16.46 38.98
N ASP A 774 10.94 17.38 39.21
CA ASP A 774 10.82 18.80 38.92
C ASP A 774 10.78 19.07 37.42
N ALA A 775 10.16 20.19 37.07
CA ALA A 775 10.04 20.73 35.73
C ALA A 775 11.41 21.12 35.15
N ALA A 776 12.00 20.27 34.31
CA ALA A 776 12.88 20.59 33.18
C ALA A 776 13.40 19.28 32.56
N GLY A 777 12.98 18.94 31.33
CA GLY A 777 13.56 17.82 30.59
C GLY A 777 12.59 17.12 29.64
N ILE A 778 12.45 17.67 28.43
CA ILE A 778 11.96 16.92 27.28
C ILE A 778 13.04 15.88 26.94
N PRO A 779 12.76 14.57 26.85
CA PRO A 779 13.73 13.63 26.28
C PRO A 779 13.92 13.96 24.80
N ASP A 780 15.18 14.13 24.39
CA ASP A 780 15.57 14.36 23.00
C ASP A 780 14.90 13.34 22.06
N LEU A 781 14.29 13.86 20.99
CA LEU A 781 13.94 13.05 19.83
C LEU A 781 15.20 12.33 19.34
N PRO A 782 15.13 11.06 18.88
CA PRO A 782 16.25 10.46 18.19
C PRO A 782 16.63 11.38 17.01
N PRO A 783 17.93 11.65 16.80
CA PRO A 783 18.36 12.56 15.74
C PRO A 783 17.84 12.02 14.41
N ALA A 784 17.21 12.90 13.63
CA ALA A 784 16.89 12.61 12.25
C ALA A 784 18.17 12.11 11.56
N VAL A 785 18.07 10.96 10.89
CA VAL A 785 19.17 10.46 10.06
C VAL A 785 19.48 11.55 9.05
N ASP A 786 20.73 12.02 9.07
CA ASP A 786 21.22 13.07 8.21
C ASP A 786 21.21 12.60 6.74
N VAL A 787 20.13 12.95 6.05
CA VAL A 787 19.90 12.69 4.63
C VAL A 787 20.87 13.49 3.73
N ASP A 788 21.65 14.44 4.26
CA ASP A 788 22.70 15.14 3.50
C ASP A 788 23.97 14.29 3.30
N SER A 789 24.10 13.15 3.96
CA SER A 789 25.19 12.18 3.73
C SER A 789 25.06 11.41 2.39
N LEU A 790 23.98 11.64 1.64
CA LEU A 790 23.69 11.05 0.33
C LEU A 790 23.85 12.03 -0.84
N LYS A 791 24.74 13.03 -0.73
CA LYS A 791 25.13 13.87 -1.88
C LYS A 791 25.86 13.04 -2.94
N THR A 792 25.18 12.75 -4.05
CA THR A 792 25.82 12.54 -5.35
C THR A 792 26.27 13.89 -5.88
N SER A 793 27.41 14.39 -5.40
CA SER A 793 28.13 15.47 -6.08
C SER A 793 28.74 14.89 -7.35
N GLY A 794 28.13 15.23 -8.49
CA GLY A 794 28.69 14.98 -9.81
C GLY A 794 29.96 15.78 -10.00
N GLU A 795 31.09 15.22 -9.57
CA GLU A 795 32.44 15.50 -10.07
C GLU A 795 33.42 14.48 -9.48
N SER A 796 33.36 13.24 -9.96
CA SER A 796 34.56 12.40 -10.09
C SER A 796 34.24 11.16 -10.93
N LYS A 797 34.96 11.02 -12.05
CA LYS A 797 34.96 9.79 -12.84
C LYS A 797 35.60 8.68 -11.99
N PHE A 798 34.81 7.73 -11.51
CA PHE A 798 35.33 6.55 -10.84
C PHE A 798 35.89 5.57 -11.89
N ASN A 799 37.21 5.57 -12.05
CA ASN A 799 37.95 4.60 -12.84
C ASN A 799 38.39 3.45 -11.91
N PRO A 800 38.02 2.17 -12.15
CA PRO A 800 38.33 1.05 -11.26
C PRO A 800 39.84 0.75 -11.06
N ALA A 801 40.73 1.49 -11.71
CA ALA A 801 42.18 1.29 -11.68
C ALA A 801 42.93 2.11 -10.60
N SER A 802 42.27 2.93 -9.77
CA SER A 802 42.94 3.79 -8.78
C SER A 802 42.44 3.67 -7.34
N MET A 803 42.28 2.44 -6.83
CA MET A 803 42.26 2.23 -5.37
C MET A 803 43.64 2.64 -4.80
N PRO A 804 43.72 3.47 -3.74
CA PRO A 804 44.97 3.56 -2.99
C PRO A 804 45.27 2.16 -2.47
N LYS A 805 46.41 1.60 -2.87
CA LYS A 805 46.87 0.28 -2.41
C LYS A 805 46.77 0.25 -0.89
N ARG A 806 45.86 -0.59 -0.35
CA ARG A 806 45.83 -0.91 1.09
C ARG A 806 47.26 -1.27 1.49
N LYS A 807 47.81 -0.56 2.47
CA LYS A 807 49.17 -0.77 2.99
C LYS A 807 49.29 -2.25 3.38
N LYS A 808 50.10 -3.03 2.65
CA LYS A 808 50.35 -4.45 2.98
C LYS A 808 50.99 -4.49 4.38
N ILE A 809 50.33 -5.12 5.33
CA ILE A 809 50.83 -5.31 6.69
C ILE A 809 52.05 -6.25 6.60
N GLY A 810 53.22 -5.72 6.91
CA GLY A 810 54.46 -6.47 6.89
C GLY A 810 54.55 -7.47 8.05
N PRO A 811 55.40 -8.51 7.94
CA PRO A 811 55.55 -9.53 8.98
C PRO A 811 55.91 -8.97 10.37
N ASN A 812 56.57 -7.82 10.41
CA ASN A 812 57.01 -7.17 11.64
C ASN A 812 56.08 -6.04 12.12
N ASP A 813 55.01 -5.73 11.39
CA ASP A 813 54.05 -4.68 11.76
C ASP A 813 53.14 -5.16 12.90
N PRO A 814 52.53 -4.24 13.68
CA PRO A 814 51.55 -4.59 14.70
C PRO A 814 50.38 -5.37 14.09
N CYS A 815 49.96 -6.44 14.76
CA CYS A 815 48.85 -7.25 14.27
C CYS A 815 47.53 -6.46 14.39
N PRO A 816 46.72 -6.38 13.31
CA PRO A 816 45.50 -5.57 13.27
C PRO A 816 44.39 -6.08 14.21
N CYS A 817 44.53 -7.26 14.80
CA CYS A 817 43.62 -7.77 15.82
C CYS A 817 43.78 -7.11 17.21
N GLY A 818 44.73 -6.17 17.37
CA GLY A 818 44.95 -5.47 18.64
C GLY A 818 45.70 -6.27 19.71
N SER A 819 46.27 -7.43 19.36
CA SER A 819 46.95 -8.33 20.32
C SER A 819 48.28 -7.82 20.88
N GLY A 820 48.76 -6.63 20.46
CA GLY A 820 50.06 -6.08 20.84
C GLY A 820 51.29 -6.82 20.26
N LEU A 821 51.09 -7.91 19.52
CA LEU A 821 52.16 -8.71 18.90
C LEU A 821 52.40 -8.31 17.44
N LYS A 822 53.60 -8.61 16.92
CA LYS A 822 53.92 -8.47 15.48
C LYS A 822 53.11 -9.47 14.65
N TYR A 823 52.66 -9.10 13.45
CA TYR A 823 51.79 -9.89 12.57
C TYR A 823 52.29 -11.34 12.39
N LYS A 824 53.59 -11.55 12.13
CA LYS A 824 54.20 -12.89 11.98
C LYS A 824 54.14 -13.79 13.21
N LYS A 825 53.90 -13.23 14.41
CA LYS A 825 53.77 -13.99 15.65
C LYS A 825 52.31 -14.23 16.05
N CYS A 826 51.36 -13.66 15.29
CA CYS A 826 49.92 -13.78 15.51
C CYS A 826 49.26 -14.36 14.24
N HIS A 827 48.53 -13.56 13.47
CA HIS A 827 47.79 -13.99 12.27
C HIS A 827 48.66 -14.34 11.05
N GLY A 828 49.96 -14.05 11.10
CA GLY A 828 50.94 -14.41 10.08
C GLY A 828 51.75 -15.66 10.40
N LYS A 829 51.34 -16.48 11.39
CA LYS A 829 51.87 -17.84 11.56
C LYS A 829 51.18 -18.76 10.56
N PRO A 830 51.91 -19.66 9.86
CA PRO A 830 51.30 -20.68 9.02
C PRO A 830 50.44 -21.66 9.84
#